data_AF-A0A7X7AYJ6-F1
#
_entry.id   AF-A0A7X7AYJ6-F1
#
_cell.length_a   1.000
_cell.length_b   1.000
_cell.length_c   1.000
_cell.angle_alpha   90.00
_cell.angle_beta   90.00
_cell.angle_gamma   90.00
#
_symmetry.space_group_name_H-M   'P 1'
#
loop_
_entity.id
_entity.type
_entity.pdbx_description
1 polymer ?
#
loop_
_entity_poly.entity_id
_entity_poly.type
_entity_poly.pdbx_seq_one_letter_code
_entity_poly.pdbx_strand_id
1 'polypeptide(L)'
;MATRTGWIVGAVGLLLSAAGAHADGHWKIGVNRTGLYRVTGAELAAAGLPLAKVNPRTIRAGCGGRPVALLVTGAADGRFDPGDALLFYGEGLDTEYTDTNVYWLAYGGPPGRRIASRTAAPPKGNGRAARAVSTTVRFEENRTYGKLFYAAQPEKVPHWFWRLVPAKQRQEFTITPPQPAANAAGRLVVSLFGNTLSFTANPDHHTRVFWNGRLLEDATWDGQVEHRITADLPAGAIRAGQNTLAIECPGDTAAGEVDQVFLDWVELTYPRQLTLTGSQLELRTPKGANRQATYAIAGLGPQPILLDVSQPLAPVRLTGVTRQQALTLLAPGAGRRILASREPYSPLWVRKDEPSGLRDPALGADYLVVAADALIPALQPLLEWRRQQGMRVYVAPVSEIYDEFGEGVFTPAAIRTFVRYASQRWQKPAPGFLLLVGDANYDYRDYRKTGVPNLVPSYLAPVSGNIPPATDWYFGCVDDDHQPELAVGRLPVRTPEETAAVVAKILRYEQGEPPAGPARALLVADHETNNTTVGLFERSIERLAEQCRQAQVEAEVLALRTVDPKLPNNERTRLVRQTFTPRVQRFLKEGGVLLVYHGHGGDRYWAGQKVLEARDLQKAPASALPPLCIDITCFTGWFDRPDTPGTHCLAESLLLSAQGGAIACISPSRMGGLDLARELVPYLLEHRETPIGVAFREARRVFITSRSWERWDPVETYVLLGDPALRLRWPAAAGNASQPGTQSE
;
A
#
# COMPACT_ATOMS: atom_id res chain seq x y z
N MET A 1 -3.73 23.87 -16.96
CA MET A 1 -4.56 22.65 -16.88
C MET A 1 -4.42 22.10 -15.47
N ALA A 2 -5.52 22.05 -14.71
CA ALA A 2 -5.55 21.73 -13.29
C ALA A 2 -5.23 20.26 -13.05
N THR A 3 -4.25 20.01 -12.19
CA THR A 3 -3.73 18.70 -11.81
C THR A 3 -4.71 17.93 -10.93
N ARG A 4 -4.87 16.64 -11.21
CA ARG A 4 -5.66 15.65 -10.45
C ARG A 4 -5.02 15.21 -9.12
N THR A 5 -4.10 16.00 -8.56
CA THR A 5 -3.49 15.79 -7.23
C THR A 5 -4.19 16.56 -6.09
N GLY A 6 -5.30 17.25 -6.38
CA GLY A 6 -5.94 18.20 -5.47
C GLY A 6 -6.85 17.64 -4.36
N TRP A 7 -6.83 16.34 -4.03
CA TRP A 7 -7.68 15.78 -2.97
C TRP A 7 -6.95 15.06 -1.82
N ILE A 8 -5.61 14.94 -1.85
CA ILE A 8 -4.89 14.19 -0.80
C ILE A 8 -3.77 15.00 -0.11
N VAL A 9 -3.34 16.16 -0.62
CA VAL A 9 -2.23 16.94 0.02
C VAL A 9 -2.60 18.40 0.36
N GLY A 10 -3.88 18.77 0.29
CA GLY A 10 -4.33 20.16 0.50
C GLY A 10 -5.39 20.32 1.57
N ALA A 11 -4.99 20.17 2.85
CA ALA A 11 -5.57 20.75 4.08
C ALA A 11 -5.45 19.80 5.29
N VAL A 12 -4.24 19.60 5.80
CA VAL A 12 -4.02 19.12 7.19
C VAL A 12 -3.78 20.31 8.15
N GLY A 13 -4.05 21.53 7.68
CA GLY A 13 -4.01 22.75 8.47
C GLY A 13 -5.39 23.12 9.00
N LEU A 14 -5.56 23.01 10.32
CA LEU A 14 -6.65 23.56 11.14
C LEU A 14 -8.10 23.21 10.74
N LEU A 15 -8.69 22.29 11.51
CA LEU A 15 -10.00 22.50 12.14
C LEU A 15 -10.06 21.72 13.46
N LEU A 16 -9.63 22.39 14.53
CA LEU A 16 -10.09 22.14 15.88
C LEU A 16 -11.59 22.48 16.00
N SER A 17 -12.24 21.86 16.97
CA SER A 17 -13.67 21.95 17.36
C SER A 17 -14.57 20.98 16.58
N ALA A 18 -15.22 19.99 17.18
CA ALA A 18 -15.53 19.76 18.58
C ALA A 18 -15.46 18.26 18.88
N ALA A 19 -14.61 17.87 19.82
CA ALA A 19 -14.93 16.78 20.74
C ALA A 19 -16.16 17.24 21.56
N GLY A 20 -17.33 17.27 20.93
CA GLY A 20 -18.59 17.33 21.65
C GLY A 20 -18.77 15.96 22.28
N ALA A 21 -18.74 15.88 23.60
CA ALA A 21 -19.04 14.66 24.35
C ALA A 21 -20.31 14.01 23.78
N HIS A 22 -20.13 12.93 23.04
CA HIS A 22 -21.22 12.13 22.52
C HIS A 22 -21.51 11.05 23.56
N ALA A 23 -22.70 11.11 24.14
CA ALA A 23 -23.03 10.47 25.41
C ALA A 23 -22.88 8.93 25.45
N ASP A 24 -22.65 8.24 24.32
CA ASP A 24 -22.60 6.76 24.26
C ASP A 24 -21.68 6.21 23.14
N GLY A 25 -20.69 6.98 22.64
CA GLY A 25 -19.73 6.54 21.59
C GLY A 25 -20.12 6.88 20.14
N HIS A 26 -19.27 6.49 19.19
CA HIS A 26 -19.47 6.65 17.73
C HIS A 26 -19.64 5.29 17.05
N TRP A 27 -20.21 5.30 15.84
CA TRP A 27 -20.25 4.14 14.95
C TRP A 27 -19.67 4.50 13.59
N LYS A 28 -19.02 3.54 12.96
CA LYS A 28 -18.42 3.67 11.63
C LYS A 28 -19.20 2.81 10.64
N ILE A 29 -19.39 3.34 9.44
CA ILE A 29 -20.07 2.69 8.33
C ILE A 29 -19.11 2.67 7.14
N GLY A 30 -18.71 1.48 6.70
CA GLY A 30 -17.85 1.28 5.55
C GLY A 30 -18.64 1.29 4.24
N VAL A 31 -18.21 2.09 3.28
CA VAL A 31 -18.87 2.29 1.97
C VAL A 31 -17.83 2.10 0.85
N ASN A 32 -18.04 1.14 -0.05
CA ASN A 32 -17.10 0.82 -1.14
C ASN A 32 -17.63 1.07 -2.55
N ARG A 33 -18.85 1.59 -2.67
CA ARG A 33 -19.47 1.97 -3.96
C ARG A 33 -20.11 3.33 -3.84
N THR A 34 -20.13 4.10 -4.92
CA THR A 34 -20.86 5.37 -4.96
C THR A 34 -22.34 5.15 -5.25
N GLY A 35 -23.24 5.65 -4.39
CA GLY A 35 -24.68 5.51 -4.51
C GLY A 35 -25.46 5.78 -3.22
N LEU A 36 -26.76 5.50 -3.24
CA LEU A 36 -27.62 5.54 -2.06
C LEU A 36 -27.42 4.28 -1.22
N TYR A 37 -27.17 4.44 0.07
CA TYR A 37 -27.08 3.36 1.05
C TYR A 37 -28.30 3.33 1.95
N ARG A 38 -28.60 2.16 2.50
CA ARG A 38 -29.55 1.96 3.58
C ARG A 38 -28.88 1.18 4.69
N VAL A 39 -28.92 1.74 5.90
CA VAL A 39 -28.47 1.09 7.14
C VAL A 39 -29.67 0.96 8.05
N THR A 40 -30.02 -0.26 8.42
CA THR A 40 -31.19 -0.59 9.22
C THR A 40 -30.94 -0.41 10.70
N GLY A 41 -32.02 -0.21 11.48
CA GLY A 41 -31.97 -0.29 12.92
C GLY A 41 -31.43 -1.65 13.39
N ALA A 42 -31.80 -2.75 12.73
CA ALA A 42 -31.28 -4.08 13.02
C ALA A 42 -29.76 -4.21 12.83
N GLU A 43 -29.19 -3.70 11.73
CA GLU A 43 -27.73 -3.68 11.50
C GLU A 43 -27.01 -2.82 12.55
N LEU A 44 -27.59 -1.67 12.91
CA LEU A 44 -27.03 -0.81 13.94
C LEU A 44 -27.09 -1.46 15.34
N ALA A 45 -28.18 -2.14 15.66
CA ALA A 45 -28.31 -2.91 16.90
C ALA A 45 -27.29 -4.05 16.97
N ALA A 46 -27.08 -4.76 15.85
CA ALA A 46 -26.06 -5.81 15.74
C ALA A 46 -24.64 -5.25 15.93
N ALA A 47 -24.39 -4.00 15.51
CA ALA A 47 -23.17 -3.26 15.77
C ALA A 47 -23.13 -2.60 17.18
N GLY A 48 -24.08 -2.94 18.07
CA GLY A 48 -24.10 -2.48 19.46
C GLY A 48 -24.73 -1.12 19.72
N LEU A 49 -25.45 -0.52 18.74
CA LEU A 49 -26.21 0.72 18.97
C LEU A 49 -27.41 0.45 19.88
N PRO A 50 -27.54 1.11 21.05
CA PRO A 50 -28.65 0.89 21.97
C PRO A 50 -29.91 1.64 21.49
N LEU A 51 -30.60 1.07 20.50
CA LEU A 51 -31.76 1.66 19.80
C LEU A 51 -32.78 2.34 20.73
N ALA A 52 -33.10 1.72 21.87
CA ALA A 52 -34.06 2.24 22.84
C ALA A 52 -33.70 3.63 23.43
N LYS A 53 -32.42 4.02 23.39
CA LYS A 53 -31.94 5.34 23.83
C LYS A 53 -31.86 6.37 22.70
N VAL A 54 -32.00 5.94 21.44
CA VAL A 54 -31.74 6.78 20.28
C VAL A 54 -32.96 7.64 19.98
N ASN A 55 -32.82 8.96 20.12
CA ASN A 55 -33.76 9.90 19.54
C ASN A 55 -33.46 10.05 18.03
N PRO A 56 -34.37 9.65 17.12
CA PRO A 56 -34.16 9.68 15.68
C PRO A 56 -33.80 11.07 15.13
N ARG A 57 -34.26 12.15 15.78
CA ARG A 57 -33.96 13.53 15.36
C ARG A 57 -32.50 13.92 15.62
N THR A 58 -31.86 13.29 16.59
CA THR A 58 -30.48 13.58 17.00
C THR A 58 -29.43 12.76 16.24
N ILE A 59 -29.85 11.76 15.47
CA ILE A 59 -28.95 10.95 14.64
C ILE A 59 -28.27 11.88 13.62
N ARG A 60 -26.94 11.90 13.65
CA ARG A 60 -26.06 12.68 12.78
C ARG A 60 -25.02 11.77 12.15
N ALA A 61 -24.64 12.09 10.92
CA ALA A 61 -23.54 11.43 10.23
C ALA A 61 -22.52 12.45 9.71
N GLY A 62 -21.28 12.01 9.53
CA GLY A 62 -20.18 12.81 8.98
C GLY A 62 -19.24 11.97 8.12
N CYS A 63 -18.49 12.65 7.25
CA CYS A 63 -17.43 12.04 6.43
C CYS A 63 -16.34 13.08 6.17
N GLY A 64 -15.10 12.79 6.56
CA GLY A 64 -13.96 13.72 6.50
C GLY A 64 -14.26 15.03 7.23
N GLY A 65 -14.69 14.95 8.49
CA GLY A 65 -15.11 16.09 9.31
C GLY A 65 -16.36 16.88 8.85
N ARG A 66 -17.02 16.51 7.74
CA ARG A 66 -18.14 17.28 7.17
C ARG A 66 -19.50 16.60 7.42
N PRO A 67 -20.57 17.34 7.77
CA PRO A 67 -21.90 16.76 8.02
C PRO A 67 -22.54 16.13 6.78
N VAL A 68 -23.08 14.93 6.94
CA VAL A 68 -23.81 14.15 5.93
C VAL A 68 -25.31 14.23 6.18
N ALA A 69 -26.08 14.57 5.16
CA ALA A 69 -27.53 14.61 5.24
C ALA A 69 -28.15 13.20 5.20
N LEU A 70 -29.03 12.91 6.16
CA LEU A 70 -29.72 11.63 6.30
C LEU A 70 -31.20 11.72 5.93
N LEU A 71 -31.74 10.67 5.33
CA LEU A 71 -33.18 10.39 5.34
C LEU A 71 -33.44 9.29 6.37
N VAL A 72 -34.19 9.63 7.41
CA VAL A 72 -34.61 8.67 8.46
C VAL A 72 -36.02 8.18 8.12
N THR A 73 -36.21 6.86 8.12
CA THR A 73 -37.49 6.21 7.77
C THR A 73 -37.96 5.31 8.89
N GLY A 74 -39.29 5.17 9.03
CA GLY A 74 -39.94 4.35 10.06
C GLY A 74 -40.09 5.03 11.44
N ALA A 75 -39.21 5.98 11.75
CA ALA A 75 -39.15 6.70 13.02
C ALA A 75 -40.17 7.84 13.24
N ALA A 76 -41.38 7.72 12.68
CA ALA A 76 -42.41 8.77 12.78
C ALA A 76 -43.04 8.86 14.18
N ASP A 77 -42.98 7.77 14.93
CA ASP A 77 -43.41 7.63 16.33
C ASP A 77 -42.41 8.24 17.34
N GLY A 78 -41.28 8.76 16.85
CA GLY A 78 -40.23 9.37 17.67
C GLY A 78 -39.26 8.36 18.29
N ARG A 79 -39.36 7.07 17.94
CA ARG A 79 -38.43 6.01 18.36
C ARG A 79 -37.60 5.57 17.15
N PHE A 80 -36.43 4.98 17.40
CA PHE A 80 -35.62 4.36 16.35
C PHE A 80 -35.57 2.87 16.60
N ASP A 81 -36.39 2.10 15.87
CA ASP A 81 -36.60 0.67 16.10
C ASP A 81 -35.86 -0.21 15.05
N PRO A 82 -35.74 -1.54 15.24
CA PRO A 82 -35.02 -2.40 14.30
C PRO A 82 -35.54 -2.34 12.84
N GLY A 83 -36.83 -2.04 12.65
CA GLY A 83 -37.45 -1.87 11.33
C GLY A 83 -37.15 -0.54 10.64
N ASP A 84 -36.61 0.44 11.37
CA ASP A 84 -36.28 1.75 10.85
C ASP A 84 -34.99 1.71 10.03
N ALA A 85 -34.73 2.79 9.30
CA ALA A 85 -33.49 2.90 8.55
C ALA A 85 -33.01 4.32 8.35
N LEU A 86 -31.70 4.43 8.21
CA LEU A 86 -30.97 5.59 7.75
C LEU A 86 -30.60 5.40 6.29
N LEU A 87 -30.97 6.36 5.45
CA LEU A 87 -30.53 6.41 4.06
C LEU A 87 -29.65 7.63 3.83
N PHE A 88 -28.55 7.44 3.12
CA PHE A 88 -27.62 8.52 2.78
C PHE A 88 -26.92 8.23 1.46
N TYR A 89 -26.47 9.29 0.79
CA TYR A 89 -25.64 9.14 -0.40
C TYR A 89 -24.19 8.96 0.03
N GLY A 90 -23.64 7.78 -0.24
CA GLY A 90 -22.27 7.41 0.05
C GLY A 90 -21.41 7.45 -1.21
N GLU A 91 -20.17 7.93 -1.10
CA GLU A 91 -19.15 7.85 -2.14
C GLU A 91 -18.06 6.89 -1.66
N GLY A 92 -17.82 5.83 -2.44
CA GLY A 92 -16.63 4.99 -2.25
C GLY A 92 -15.39 5.78 -2.63
N LEU A 93 -14.24 5.36 -2.11
CA LEU A 93 -12.95 5.89 -2.52
C LEU A 93 -12.48 5.20 -3.81
N ASP A 94 -11.51 5.82 -4.47
CA ASP A 94 -10.77 5.24 -5.58
C ASP A 94 -9.31 5.68 -5.41
N THR A 95 -8.63 5.03 -4.47
CA THR A 95 -7.23 5.28 -4.15
C THR A 95 -6.43 4.00 -4.37
N GLU A 96 -5.11 4.14 -4.46
CA GLU A 96 -4.21 2.97 -4.53
C GLU A 96 -4.39 2.03 -3.33
N TYR A 97 -4.74 2.55 -2.16
CA TYR A 97 -4.82 1.78 -0.91
C TYR A 97 -6.19 1.16 -0.66
N THR A 98 -7.28 1.83 -1.02
CA THR A 98 -8.65 1.38 -0.69
C THR A 98 -9.73 2.01 -1.56
N ASP A 99 -10.85 1.29 -1.74
CA ASP A 99 -12.13 1.82 -2.22
C ASP A 99 -13.11 2.14 -1.09
N THR A 100 -12.76 1.80 0.14
CA THR A 100 -13.66 1.91 1.26
C THR A 100 -13.50 3.28 1.90
N ASN A 101 -14.55 4.07 1.81
CA ASN A 101 -14.72 5.30 2.58
C ASN A 101 -15.41 5.00 3.91
N VAL A 102 -15.19 5.85 4.91
CA VAL A 102 -15.79 5.70 6.24
C VAL A 102 -16.73 6.87 6.54
N TYR A 103 -17.94 6.50 6.96
CA TYR A 103 -18.95 7.42 7.43
C TYR A 103 -19.15 7.23 8.93
N TRP A 104 -19.06 8.33 9.67
CA TRP A 104 -19.15 8.36 11.12
C TRP A 104 -20.58 8.68 11.53
N LEU A 105 -21.15 7.91 12.45
CA LEU A 105 -22.49 8.05 12.96
C LEU A 105 -22.44 8.33 14.46
N ALA A 106 -23.27 9.26 14.91
CA ALA A 106 -23.47 9.54 16.33
C ALA A 106 -24.92 9.96 16.60
N TYR A 107 -25.33 9.93 17.86
CA TYR A 107 -26.65 10.37 18.33
C TYR A 107 -26.54 11.07 19.69
N GLY A 108 -27.62 11.69 20.15
CA GLY A 108 -27.63 12.51 21.38
C GLY A 108 -26.94 13.86 21.16
N GLY A 109 -27.61 14.97 21.48
CA GLY A 109 -27.15 16.33 21.14
C GLY A 109 -28.01 16.99 20.05
N PRO A 110 -27.46 17.95 19.27
CA PRO A 110 -28.22 18.72 18.30
C PRO A 110 -28.85 17.86 17.19
N PRO A 111 -29.95 18.33 16.56
CA PRO A 111 -30.54 17.65 15.43
C PRO A 111 -29.54 17.42 14.29
N GLY A 112 -29.52 16.21 13.73
CA GLY A 112 -28.65 15.91 12.61
C GLY A 112 -29.16 16.49 11.30
N ARG A 113 -28.27 16.66 10.31
CA ARG A 113 -28.63 17.15 8.97
C ARG A 113 -29.58 16.17 8.29
N ARG A 114 -30.64 16.68 7.64
CA ARG A 114 -31.64 15.87 6.92
C ARG A 114 -31.61 16.15 5.42
N ILE A 115 -31.93 15.14 4.62
CA ILE A 115 -32.10 15.29 3.17
C ILE A 115 -33.31 16.21 2.93
N ALA A 116 -33.04 17.38 2.34
CA ALA A 116 -34.10 18.32 1.96
C ALA A 116 -34.90 17.76 0.78
N SER A 117 -36.11 18.30 0.53
CA SER A 117 -36.93 17.92 -0.61
C SER A 117 -37.25 19.12 -1.49
N ARG A 118 -37.34 18.90 -2.80
CA ARG A 118 -37.89 19.86 -3.77
C ARG A 118 -38.76 19.17 -4.79
N THR A 119 -39.70 19.90 -5.37
CA THR A 119 -40.49 19.39 -6.50
C THR A 119 -39.65 19.37 -7.78
N ALA A 120 -39.79 18.31 -8.57
CA ALA A 120 -39.22 18.14 -9.90
C ALA A 120 -40.33 17.83 -10.93
N ALA A 121 -41.55 18.29 -10.65
CA ALA A 121 -42.69 18.14 -11.53
C ALA A 121 -42.43 18.80 -12.89
N PRO A 122 -42.64 18.10 -14.02
CA PRO A 122 -42.57 18.73 -15.34
C PRO A 122 -43.72 19.73 -15.53
N PRO A 123 -43.54 20.84 -16.28
CA PRO A 123 -44.61 21.78 -16.61
C PRO A 123 -45.77 21.07 -17.33
N LYS A 124 -47.02 21.47 -17.05
CA LYS A 124 -48.18 20.99 -17.82
C LYS A 124 -48.05 21.46 -19.27
N GLY A 125 -47.94 20.52 -20.21
CA GLY A 125 -48.11 20.77 -21.64
C GLY A 125 -46.86 21.07 -22.49
N ASN A 126 -45.62 20.70 -22.13
CA ASN A 126 -44.48 20.95 -23.03
C ASN A 126 -43.34 19.90 -23.01
N GLY A 127 -42.86 19.59 -24.22
CA GLY A 127 -41.52 19.05 -24.52
C GLY A 127 -41.39 17.52 -24.59
N ARG A 128 -40.76 17.00 -25.67
CA ARG A 128 -40.34 15.59 -25.78
C ARG A 128 -39.27 15.31 -24.71
N ALA A 129 -39.60 14.49 -23.71
CA ALA A 129 -38.66 14.10 -22.68
C ALA A 129 -37.44 13.37 -23.28
N ALA A 130 -36.24 13.75 -22.86
CA ALA A 130 -35.02 13.06 -23.23
C ALA A 130 -35.02 11.66 -22.61
N ARG A 131 -34.79 10.65 -23.46
CA ARG A 131 -34.67 9.23 -23.06
C ARG A 131 -33.23 8.73 -23.05
N ALA A 132 -32.28 9.57 -23.44
CA ALA A 132 -30.86 9.28 -23.41
C ALA A 132 -30.06 10.54 -23.08
N VAL A 133 -28.89 10.36 -22.48
CA VAL A 133 -27.94 11.44 -22.17
C VAL A 133 -26.53 11.03 -22.55
N SER A 134 -25.73 11.99 -23.01
CA SER A 134 -24.30 11.75 -23.22
C SER A 134 -23.66 11.35 -21.90
N THR A 135 -23.01 10.18 -21.87
CA THR A 135 -22.37 9.59 -20.71
C THR A 135 -20.98 9.14 -21.08
N THR A 136 -20.03 9.38 -20.19
CA THR A 136 -18.66 8.89 -20.27
C THR A 136 -18.50 7.75 -19.27
N VAL A 137 -18.04 6.59 -19.73
CA VAL A 137 -17.78 5.41 -18.91
C VAL A 137 -16.33 4.99 -19.11
N ARG A 138 -15.60 4.80 -18.02
CA ARG A 138 -14.26 4.19 -18.03
C ARG A 138 -14.38 2.69 -17.74
N PHE A 139 -13.67 1.90 -18.54
CA PHE A 139 -13.45 0.47 -18.38
C PHE A 139 -11.98 0.28 -18.09
N GLU A 140 -11.68 -0.42 -17.01
CA GLU A 140 -10.34 -0.66 -16.51
C GLU A 140 -10.42 -1.93 -15.68
N GLU A 141 -9.44 -2.81 -15.81
CA GLU A 141 -9.27 -3.91 -14.87
C GLU A 141 -7.84 -3.82 -14.37
N ASN A 142 -7.59 -4.07 -13.09
CA ASN A 142 -6.25 -4.00 -12.55
C ASN A 142 -5.73 -5.43 -12.40
N ARG A 143 -5.09 -5.98 -13.44
CA ARG A 143 -4.63 -7.39 -13.43
C ARG A 143 -3.12 -7.54 -13.39
N THR A 144 -2.39 -6.61 -14.00
CA THR A 144 -0.94 -6.71 -14.15
C THR A 144 -0.26 -5.56 -13.43
N TYR A 145 0.68 -5.89 -12.54
CA TYR A 145 1.54 -4.89 -11.92
C TYR A 145 2.70 -4.56 -12.86
N GLY A 146 2.72 -3.34 -13.41
CA GLY A 146 3.74 -2.87 -14.33
C GLY A 146 5.00 -2.40 -13.61
N LYS A 147 6.16 -2.69 -14.20
CA LYS A 147 7.48 -2.41 -13.63
C LYS A 147 8.17 -1.30 -14.41
N LEU A 148 7.47 -0.20 -14.68
CA LEU A 148 7.91 0.88 -15.58
C LEU A 148 9.15 1.61 -15.04
N PHE A 149 10.30 0.95 -15.17
CA PHE A 149 11.57 1.31 -14.54
C PHE A 149 12.05 2.71 -14.93
N TYR A 150 11.80 3.17 -16.15
CA TYR A 150 12.38 4.41 -16.68
C TYR A 150 11.32 5.47 -16.98
N ALA A 151 10.14 5.37 -16.36
CA ALA A 151 9.13 6.41 -16.43
C ALA A 151 9.70 7.75 -15.90
N ALA A 152 9.57 8.82 -16.69
CA ALA A 152 10.11 10.13 -16.34
C ALA A 152 9.44 10.79 -15.11
N GLN A 153 8.24 10.35 -14.73
CA GLN A 153 7.46 10.83 -13.59
C GLN A 153 6.83 9.63 -12.87
N PRO A 154 7.64 8.81 -12.17
CA PRO A 154 7.19 7.54 -11.58
C PRO A 154 6.02 7.73 -10.60
N GLU A 155 5.90 8.90 -9.98
CA GLU A 155 4.80 9.27 -9.08
C GLU A 155 3.45 9.52 -9.77
N LYS A 156 3.44 9.66 -11.11
CA LYS A 156 2.23 9.91 -11.91
C LYS A 156 1.84 8.75 -12.81
N VAL A 157 2.64 7.69 -12.80
CA VAL A 157 2.43 6.52 -13.65
C VAL A 157 1.67 5.45 -12.86
N PRO A 158 0.60 4.86 -13.43
CA PRO A 158 -0.11 3.79 -12.77
C PRO A 158 0.80 2.57 -12.58
N HIS A 159 0.60 1.85 -11.47
CA HIS A 159 1.31 0.59 -11.21
C HIS A 159 0.50 -0.63 -11.63
N TRP A 160 -0.82 -0.50 -11.72
CA TRP A 160 -1.72 -1.56 -12.16
C TRP A 160 -2.25 -1.24 -13.55
N PHE A 161 -2.29 -2.27 -14.38
CA PHE A 161 -2.74 -2.21 -15.77
C PHE A 161 -3.74 -3.35 -16.05
N TRP A 162 -4.56 -3.17 -17.07
CA TRP A 162 -5.48 -4.19 -17.57
C TRP A 162 -4.77 -5.42 -18.06
N ARG A 163 -3.85 -5.26 -19.02
CA ARG A 163 -3.10 -6.41 -19.53
C ARG A 163 -1.88 -5.95 -20.34
N LEU A 164 -0.84 -6.78 -20.31
CA LEU A 164 0.32 -6.66 -21.19
C LEU A 164 -0.02 -7.25 -22.56
N VAL A 165 0.27 -6.53 -23.64
CA VAL A 165 0.25 -6.99 -25.02
C VAL A 165 1.71 -7.04 -25.52
N PRO A 166 2.30 -8.24 -25.70
CA PRO A 166 3.67 -8.36 -26.17
C PRO A 166 3.76 -8.35 -27.70
N ALA A 167 4.97 -8.18 -28.22
CA ALA A 167 5.31 -8.24 -29.63
C ALA A 167 4.77 -9.51 -30.31
N LYS A 168 4.42 -9.38 -31.59
CA LYS A 168 3.84 -10.41 -32.45
C LYS A 168 2.53 -11.00 -31.91
N GLN A 169 1.85 -10.31 -31.01
CA GLN A 169 0.55 -10.74 -30.48
C GLN A 169 -0.54 -9.70 -30.73
N ARG A 170 -1.76 -10.23 -30.85
CA ARG A 170 -3.02 -9.48 -30.85
C ARG A 170 -3.85 -9.92 -29.66
N GLN A 171 -4.32 -8.97 -28.88
CA GLN A 171 -5.15 -9.21 -27.71
C GLN A 171 -6.49 -8.49 -27.83
N GLU A 172 -7.55 -9.20 -27.43
CA GLU A 172 -8.92 -8.69 -27.47
C GLU A 172 -9.47 -8.44 -26.07
N PHE A 173 -10.20 -7.34 -25.92
CA PHE A 173 -10.78 -6.86 -24.69
C PHE A 173 -12.28 -6.62 -24.92
N THR A 174 -13.11 -7.19 -24.03
CA THR A 174 -14.56 -7.08 -24.15
C THR A 174 -15.04 -5.82 -23.44
N ILE A 175 -15.65 -4.90 -24.18
CA ILE A 175 -16.23 -3.66 -23.68
C ILE A 175 -17.74 -3.76 -23.76
N THR A 176 -18.42 -3.72 -22.60
CA THR A 176 -19.89 -3.79 -22.53
C THR A 176 -20.46 -2.45 -22.07
N PRO A 177 -20.71 -1.49 -22.99
CA PRO A 177 -21.28 -0.21 -22.62
C PRO A 177 -22.68 -0.37 -22.02
N PRO A 178 -22.97 0.22 -20.84
CA PRO A 178 -24.30 0.15 -20.27
C PRO A 178 -25.30 0.91 -21.15
N GLN A 179 -26.26 0.19 -21.72
CA GLN A 179 -27.45 0.73 -22.38
C GLN A 179 -27.19 1.84 -23.43
N PRO A 180 -26.38 1.61 -24.48
CA PRO A 180 -26.23 2.59 -25.56
C PRO A 180 -27.58 2.84 -26.27
N ALA A 181 -27.82 4.08 -26.69
CA ALA A 181 -28.95 4.40 -27.56
C ALA A 181 -28.82 3.66 -28.89
N ALA A 182 -29.95 3.40 -29.55
CA ALA A 182 -29.92 2.83 -30.90
C ALA A 182 -29.14 3.75 -31.86
N ASN A 183 -28.35 3.14 -32.75
CA ASN A 183 -27.49 3.85 -33.70
C ASN A 183 -26.53 4.86 -33.04
N ALA A 184 -26.05 4.57 -31.82
CA ALA A 184 -25.17 5.46 -31.08
C ALA A 184 -23.86 5.73 -31.83
N ALA A 185 -23.55 7.01 -32.00
CA ALA A 185 -22.22 7.53 -32.26
C ALA A 185 -21.57 7.92 -30.92
N GLY A 186 -20.25 8.08 -30.89
CA GLY A 186 -19.57 8.45 -29.67
C GLY A 186 -18.09 8.76 -29.88
N ARG A 187 -17.36 8.85 -28.77
CA ARG A 187 -15.91 9.05 -28.76
C ARG A 187 -15.27 8.01 -27.87
N LEU A 188 -14.26 7.33 -28.38
CA LEU A 188 -13.43 6.39 -27.66
C LEU A 188 -12.09 7.05 -27.33
N VAL A 189 -11.60 6.83 -26.11
CA VAL A 189 -10.22 7.13 -25.72
C VAL A 189 -9.62 5.84 -25.16
N VAL A 190 -8.46 5.43 -25.68
CA VAL A 190 -7.71 4.27 -25.21
C VAL A 190 -6.37 4.76 -24.68
N SER A 191 -5.99 4.32 -23.47
CA SER A 191 -4.70 4.65 -22.87
C SER A 191 -3.81 3.41 -22.88
N LEU A 192 -2.71 3.49 -23.61
CA LEU A 192 -1.66 2.48 -23.63
C LEU A 192 -0.43 3.04 -22.90
N PHE A 193 0.38 2.15 -22.33
CA PHE A 193 1.66 2.51 -21.73
C PHE A 193 2.77 1.62 -22.27
N GLY A 194 3.90 2.23 -22.63
CA GLY A 194 5.05 1.48 -23.13
C GLY A 194 5.69 0.73 -21.97
N ASN A 195 5.93 -0.57 -22.10
CA ASN A 195 6.69 -1.32 -21.09
C ASN A 195 8.15 -1.49 -21.50
N THR A 196 8.43 -1.52 -22.81
CA THR A 196 9.79 -1.60 -23.33
C THR A 196 10.45 -0.23 -23.29
N LEU A 197 11.76 -0.22 -23.04
CA LEU A 197 12.62 0.92 -23.33
C LEU A 197 13.87 0.38 -24.02
N SER A 198 14.05 0.69 -25.30
CA SER A 198 15.24 0.31 -26.05
C SER A 198 16.11 1.52 -26.35
N PHE A 199 17.30 1.58 -25.76
CA PHE A 199 18.27 2.65 -26.08
C PHE A 199 18.87 2.54 -27.50
N THR A 200 18.64 1.42 -28.19
CA THR A 200 19.17 1.15 -29.53
C THR A 200 18.10 1.05 -30.61
N ALA A 201 16.82 1.13 -30.25
CA ALA A 201 15.70 1.12 -31.19
C ALA A 201 14.75 2.29 -30.84
N ASN A 202 14.61 3.25 -31.76
CA ASN A 202 13.71 4.39 -31.60
C ASN A 202 13.00 4.67 -32.94
N PRO A 203 11.66 4.56 -33.01
CA PRO A 203 10.74 4.16 -31.94
C PRO A 203 10.85 2.67 -31.59
N ASP A 204 10.64 2.32 -30.32
CA ASP A 204 10.62 0.93 -29.84
C ASP A 204 9.23 0.26 -29.87
N HIS A 205 8.15 1.03 -29.98
CA HIS A 205 6.78 0.52 -30.03
C HIS A 205 6.11 0.70 -31.39
N HIS A 206 5.36 -0.33 -31.82
CA HIS A 206 4.35 -0.22 -32.87
C HIS A 206 3.05 -0.86 -32.39
N THR A 207 1.95 -0.10 -32.40
CA THR A 207 0.64 -0.59 -32.00
C THR A 207 -0.41 -0.34 -33.09
N ARG A 208 -1.26 -1.34 -33.32
CA ARG A 208 -2.51 -1.20 -34.10
C ARG A 208 -3.70 -1.43 -33.20
N VAL A 209 -4.65 -0.50 -33.20
CA VAL A 209 -5.82 -0.54 -32.32
C VAL A 209 -7.09 -0.59 -33.14
N PHE A 210 -7.97 -1.54 -32.81
CA PHE A 210 -9.20 -1.80 -33.55
C PHE A 210 -10.43 -1.74 -32.63
N TRP A 211 -11.53 -1.21 -33.14
CA TRP A 211 -12.85 -1.28 -32.51
C TRP A 211 -13.82 -2.05 -33.38
N ASN A 212 -14.34 -3.17 -32.88
CA ASN A 212 -15.24 -4.06 -33.61
C ASN A 212 -14.69 -4.44 -35.02
N GLY A 213 -13.37 -4.61 -35.12
CA GLY A 213 -12.65 -4.94 -36.36
C GLY A 213 -12.25 -3.74 -37.22
N ARG A 214 -12.77 -2.53 -36.95
CA ARG A 214 -12.34 -1.31 -37.64
C ARG A 214 -11.03 -0.79 -37.04
N LEU A 215 -10.01 -0.59 -37.87
CA LEU A 215 -8.77 0.06 -37.47
C LEU A 215 -9.07 1.51 -37.04
N LEU A 216 -8.66 1.85 -35.81
CA LEU A 216 -8.74 3.20 -35.26
C LEU A 216 -7.40 3.93 -35.45
N GLU A 217 -6.31 3.23 -35.19
CA GLU A 217 -4.96 3.78 -35.25
C GLU A 217 -3.94 2.68 -35.57
N ASP A 218 -2.92 3.06 -36.32
CA ASP A 218 -1.69 2.32 -36.63
C ASP A 218 -0.56 3.33 -36.43
N ALA A 219 0.22 3.17 -35.36
CA ALA A 219 1.18 4.18 -34.92
C ALA A 219 2.43 3.56 -34.28
N THR A 220 3.59 4.18 -34.55
CA THR A 220 4.83 3.94 -33.84
C THR A 220 5.12 5.06 -32.84
N TRP A 221 5.70 4.70 -31.70
CA TRP A 221 5.99 5.62 -30.59
C TRP A 221 7.10 5.04 -29.70
N ASP A 222 7.63 5.85 -28.78
CA ASP A 222 8.90 5.55 -28.11
C ASP A 222 8.79 5.64 -26.58
N GLY A 223 9.35 4.65 -25.90
CA GLY A 223 9.63 4.63 -24.48
C GLY A 223 8.45 4.35 -23.56
N GLN A 224 8.75 4.37 -22.25
CA GLN A 224 7.78 4.04 -21.18
C GLN A 224 6.89 5.24 -20.81
N VAL A 225 6.08 5.68 -21.77
CA VAL A 225 5.15 6.82 -21.63
C VAL A 225 3.71 6.42 -21.95
N GLU A 226 2.75 7.28 -21.58
CA GLU A 226 1.35 7.12 -21.98
C GLU A 226 1.20 7.45 -23.48
N HIS A 227 0.67 6.50 -24.25
CA HIS A 227 0.20 6.71 -25.61
C HIS A 227 -1.34 6.70 -25.63
N ARG A 228 -1.95 7.85 -25.91
CA ARG A 228 -3.40 8.05 -25.83
C ARG A 228 -4.04 8.15 -27.21
N ILE A 229 -4.79 7.11 -27.59
CA ILE A 229 -5.59 7.10 -28.82
C ILE A 229 -6.92 7.78 -28.57
N THR A 230 -7.34 8.67 -29.47
CA THR A 230 -8.68 9.25 -29.49
C THR A 230 -9.33 8.99 -30.84
N ALA A 231 -10.54 8.41 -30.84
CA ALA A 231 -11.29 8.15 -32.06
C ALA A 231 -12.76 8.54 -31.94
N ASP A 232 -13.29 9.23 -32.94
CA ASP A 232 -14.73 9.42 -33.11
C ASP A 232 -15.34 8.16 -33.76
N LEU A 233 -16.33 7.59 -33.08
CA LEU A 233 -17.06 6.42 -33.51
C LEU A 233 -18.34 6.85 -34.24
N PRO A 234 -18.56 6.44 -35.50
CA PRO A 234 -19.74 6.83 -36.25
C PRO A 234 -21.01 6.20 -35.67
N ALA A 235 -22.16 6.68 -36.15
CA ALA A 235 -23.45 6.12 -35.78
C ALA A 235 -23.50 4.60 -36.06
N GLY A 236 -23.92 3.82 -35.06
CA GLY A 236 -24.02 2.37 -35.16
C GLY A 236 -22.72 1.61 -34.85
N ALA A 237 -21.60 2.30 -34.62
CA ALA A 237 -20.35 1.65 -34.26
C ALA A 237 -20.32 1.11 -32.81
N ILE A 238 -21.20 1.62 -31.94
CA ILE A 238 -21.34 1.18 -30.55
C ILE A 238 -22.54 0.23 -30.45
N ARG A 239 -22.26 -1.05 -30.23
CA ARG A 239 -23.28 -2.11 -30.12
C ARG A 239 -23.82 -2.18 -28.70
N ALA A 240 -25.10 -2.51 -28.56
CA ALA A 240 -25.64 -2.96 -27.28
C ALA A 240 -25.04 -4.33 -26.94
N GLY A 241 -24.67 -4.53 -25.67
CA GLY A 241 -23.95 -5.74 -25.25
C GLY A 241 -22.45 -5.64 -25.54
N GLN A 242 -21.85 -6.72 -26.01
CA GLN A 242 -20.39 -6.82 -26.16
C GLN A 242 -19.90 -6.07 -27.40
N ASN A 243 -18.83 -5.30 -27.21
CA ASN A 243 -17.98 -4.72 -28.24
C ASN A 243 -16.55 -5.23 -28.01
N THR A 244 -15.74 -5.27 -29.07
CA THR A 244 -14.37 -5.76 -29.01
C THR A 244 -13.40 -4.60 -29.28
N LEU A 245 -12.53 -4.31 -28.30
CA LEU A 245 -11.30 -3.57 -28.53
C LEU A 245 -10.19 -4.59 -28.79
N ALA A 246 -9.48 -4.49 -29.91
CA ALA A 246 -8.29 -5.30 -30.15
C ALA A 246 -7.05 -4.40 -30.23
N ILE A 247 -5.98 -4.83 -29.57
CA ILE A 247 -4.67 -4.18 -29.62
C ILE A 247 -3.69 -5.22 -30.16
N GLU A 248 -2.94 -4.84 -31.17
CA GLU A 248 -1.93 -5.65 -31.82
C GLU A 248 -0.59 -4.94 -31.73
N CYS A 249 0.43 -5.67 -31.30
CA CYS A 249 1.83 -5.23 -31.32
C CYS A 249 2.55 -6.05 -32.40
N PRO A 250 2.77 -5.54 -33.61
CA PRO A 250 3.36 -6.32 -34.69
C PRO A 250 4.79 -6.80 -34.39
N GLY A 251 5.56 -6.04 -33.61
CA GLY A 251 6.97 -6.36 -33.30
C GLY A 251 7.89 -6.22 -34.51
N ASP A 252 7.60 -5.27 -35.38
CA ASP A 252 8.33 -4.94 -36.62
C ASP A 252 9.19 -3.66 -36.51
N THR A 253 9.29 -3.07 -35.31
CA THR A 253 10.31 -2.06 -34.99
C THR A 253 11.68 -2.71 -34.81
N ALA A 254 12.73 -1.91 -34.69
CA ALA A 254 14.07 -2.43 -34.36
C ALA A 254 14.14 -3.07 -32.95
N ALA A 255 13.14 -2.85 -32.08
CA ALA A 255 13.01 -3.56 -30.81
C ALA A 255 12.55 -5.03 -31.02
N GLY A 256 11.89 -5.35 -32.13
CA GLY A 256 11.54 -6.71 -32.50
C GLY A 256 10.70 -7.43 -31.43
N GLU A 257 11.17 -8.58 -30.97
CA GLU A 257 10.43 -9.44 -30.03
C GLU A 257 10.34 -8.91 -28.60
N VAL A 258 11.10 -7.86 -28.26
CA VAL A 258 11.05 -7.27 -26.92
C VAL A 258 10.04 -6.14 -26.78
N ASP A 259 9.36 -5.71 -27.86
CA ASP A 259 8.28 -4.72 -27.80
C ASP A 259 7.12 -5.23 -26.93
N GLN A 260 6.67 -4.41 -25.98
CA GLN A 260 5.61 -4.72 -25.05
C GLN A 260 4.88 -3.43 -24.64
N VAL A 261 3.56 -3.47 -24.66
CA VAL A 261 2.71 -2.36 -24.20
C VAL A 261 1.66 -2.84 -23.20
N PHE A 262 1.24 -2.00 -22.28
CA PHE A 262 0.09 -2.24 -21.41
C PHE A 262 -1.13 -1.52 -21.94
N LEU A 263 -2.30 -2.17 -21.86
CA LEU A 263 -3.57 -1.44 -21.79
C LEU A 263 -3.79 -0.99 -20.34
N ASP A 264 -3.97 0.31 -20.14
CA ASP A 264 -4.37 0.89 -18.85
C ASP A 264 -5.90 0.90 -18.76
N TRP A 265 -6.56 1.86 -19.40
CA TRP A 265 -8.02 1.99 -19.41
C TRP A 265 -8.58 2.37 -20.80
N VAL A 266 -9.88 2.20 -20.93
CA VAL A 266 -10.69 2.57 -22.09
C VAL A 266 -11.82 3.47 -21.63
N GLU A 267 -11.97 4.65 -22.21
CA GLU A 267 -13.06 5.57 -21.91
C GLU A 267 -13.97 5.74 -23.14
N LEU A 268 -15.26 5.50 -22.95
CA LEU A 268 -16.27 5.62 -24.01
C LEU A 268 -17.29 6.68 -23.64
N THR A 269 -17.41 7.70 -24.48
CA THR A 269 -18.45 8.73 -24.40
C THR A 269 -19.52 8.47 -25.45
N TYR A 270 -20.77 8.27 -25.03
CA TYR A 270 -21.87 7.88 -25.92
C TYR A 270 -23.24 8.26 -25.34
N PRO A 271 -24.30 8.38 -26.16
CA PRO A 271 -25.66 8.54 -25.66
C PRO A 271 -26.13 7.26 -24.97
N ARG A 272 -26.26 7.29 -23.64
CA ARG A 272 -26.78 6.20 -22.81
C ARG A 272 -28.28 6.36 -22.58
N GLN A 273 -29.05 5.30 -22.81
CA GLN A 273 -30.47 5.27 -22.50
C GLN A 273 -30.71 5.38 -20.99
N LEU A 274 -31.75 6.13 -20.62
CA LEU A 274 -32.17 6.32 -19.24
C LEU A 274 -33.08 5.18 -18.78
N THR A 275 -32.54 3.98 -18.76
CA THR A 275 -33.23 2.78 -18.27
C THR A 275 -32.49 2.23 -17.08
N LEU A 276 -33.16 2.15 -15.93
CA LEU A 276 -32.62 1.50 -14.74
C LEU A 276 -32.72 -0.02 -14.91
N THR A 277 -31.59 -0.68 -15.15
CA THR A 277 -31.52 -2.15 -15.21
C THR A 277 -30.97 -2.77 -13.91
N GLY A 278 -30.11 -2.05 -13.20
CA GLY A 278 -29.58 -2.43 -11.89
C GLY A 278 -30.40 -1.85 -10.74
N SER A 279 -29.78 -1.74 -9.56
CA SER A 279 -30.40 -1.14 -8.37
C SER A 279 -30.43 0.40 -8.42
N GLN A 280 -29.42 1.02 -9.06
CA GLN A 280 -29.29 2.47 -9.14
C GLN A 280 -28.77 2.95 -10.50
N LEU A 281 -29.14 4.17 -10.88
CA LEU A 281 -28.74 4.86 -12.10
C LEU A 281 -28.43 6.32 -11.77
N GLU A 282 -27.18 6.75 -11.98
CA GLU A 282 -26.82 8.17 -11.98
C GLU A 282 -26.87 8.69 -13.43
N LEU A 283 -27.50 9.85 -13.62
CA LEU A 283 -27.45 10.62 -14.86
C LEU A 283 -26.87 12.01 -14.59
N ARG A 284 -26.12 12.53 -15.56
CA ARG A 284 -25.60 13.90 -15.54
C ARG A 284 -26.36 14.73 -16.57
N THR A 285 -27.00 15.80 -16.11
CA THR A 285 -27.66 16.73 -17.06
C THR A 285 -26.58 17.46 -17.86
N PRO A 286 -26.79 17.80 -19.14
CA PRO A 286 -25.86 18.63 -19.90
C PRO A 286 -25.54 19.95 -19.18
N LYS A 287 -24.40 20.57 -19.52
CA LYS A 287 -24.07 21.94 -19.09
C LYS A 287 -24.65 22.95 -20.09
N GLY A 288 -25.40 23.92 -19.60
CA GLY A 288 -26.01 24.99 -20.37
C GLY A 288 -26.91 25.84 -19.48
N ALA A 289 -26.46 27.06 -19.15
CA ALA A 289 -27.25 28.02 -18.39
C ALA A 289 -28.58 28.26 -19.10
N ASN A 290 -29.70 28.11 -18.39
CA ASN A 290 -31.08 28.38 -18.84
C ASN A 290 -31.84 27.29 -19.62
N ARG A 291 -31.34 26.05 -19.74
CA ARG A 291 -32.17 24.93 -20.22
C ARG A 291 -32.73 24.13 -19.05
N GLN A 292 -34.00 24.31 -18.71
CA GLN A 292 -34.74 23.28 -17.99
C GLN A 292 -35.05 22.15 -18.98
N ALA A 293 -34.70 20.92 -18.63
CA ALA A 293 -34.94 19.76 -19.48
C ALA A 293 -35.74 18.70 -18.74
N THR A 294 -36.59 18.04 -19.50
CA THR A 294 -37.43 16.95 -19.04
C THR A 294 -36.75 15.62 -19.38
N TYR A 295 -36.57 14.74 -18.39
CA TYR A 295 -35.97 13.42 -18.57
C TYR A 295 -36.97 12.32 -18.25
N ALA A 296 -37.05 11.32 -19.12
CA ALA A 296 -37.88 10.13 -18.92
C ALA A 296 -36.98 8.94 -18.57
N ILE A 297 -37.11 8.46 -17.33
CA ILE A 297 -36.34 7.31 -16.81
C ILE A 297 -37.26 6.09 -16.73
N ALA A 298 -36.90 5.01 -17.43
CA ALA A 298 -37.61 3.74 -17.42
C ALA A 298 -37.04 2.76 -16.37
N GLY A 299 -37.81 1.72 -16.01
CA GLY A 299 -37.32 0.60 -15.17
C GLY A 299 -37.22 0.87 -13.66
N LEU A 300 -37.83 1.94 -13.15
CA LEU A 300 -37.67 2.39 -11.76
C LEU A 300 -38.48 1.61 -10.71
N GLY A 301 -39.46 0.81 -11.12
CA GLY A 301 -40.41 0.19 -10.21
C GLY A 301 -41.38 1.19 -9.55
N PRO A 302 -42.20 0.73 -8.57
CA PRO A 302 -43.32 1.51 -8.06
C PRO A 302 -42.94 2.62 -7.08
N GLN A 303 -41.80 2.54 -6.39
CA GLN A 303 -41.41 3.51 -5.36
C GLN A 303 -39.90 3.86 -5.40
N PRO A 304 -39.41 4.47 -6.50
CA PRO A 304 -38.01 4.87 -6.57
C PRO A 304 -37.71 6.05 -5.64
N ILE A 305 -36.48 6.10 -5.16
CA ILE A 305 -35.88 7.27 -4.52
C ILE A 305 -35.09 8.04 -5.57
N LEU A 306 -35.38 9.33 -5.69
CA LEU A 306 -34.70 10.25 -6.59
C LEU A 306 -33.98 11.31 -5.79
N LEU A 307 -32.70 11.50 -6.05
CA LEU A 307 -31.85 12.49 -5.38
C LEU A 307 -31.12 13.34 -6.42
N ASP A 308 -31.09 14.66 -6.22
CA ASP A 308 -30.04 15.51 -6.78
C ASP A 308 -28.81 15.37 -5.88
N VAL A 309 -27.77 14.71 -6.40
CA VAL A 309 -26.50 14.39 -5.72
C VAL A 309 -25.36 15.28 -6.19
N SER A 310 -25.68 16.46 -6.77
CA SER A 310 -24.66 17.47 -7.10
C SER A 310 -23.88 17.98 -5.90
N GLN A 311 -24.46 17.89 -4.70
CA GLN A 311 -23.74 18.05 -3.43
C GLN A 311 -23.80 16.71 -2.67
N PRO A 312 -22.77 15.84 -2.79
CA PRO A 312 -22.81 14.47 -2.28
C PRO A 312 -23.15 14.33 -0.79
N LEU A 313 -22.65 15.24 0.06
CA LEU A 313 -22.92 15.22 1.50
C LEU A 313 -24.26 15.89 1.87
N ALA A 314 -24.93 16.53 0.92
CA ALA A 314 -26.18 17.26 1.11
C ALA A 314 -27.15 17.05 -0.07
N PRO A 315 -27.48 15.80 -0.42
CA PRO A 315 -28.37 15.54 -1.54
C PRO A 315 -29.77 16.09 -1.26
N VAL A 316 -30.51 16.36 -2.33
CA VAL A 316 -31.89 16.85 -2.27
C VAL A 316 -32.83 15.83 -2.90
N ARG A 317 -33.83 15.38 -2.15
CA ARG A 317 -34.86 14.46 -2.64
C ARG A 317 -35.76 15.16 -3.65
N LEU A 318 -35.97 14.51 -4.79
CA LEU A 318 -36.86 14.98 -5.85
C LEU A 318 -38.24 14.35 -5.69
N THR A 319 -39.26 15.19 -5.69
CA THR A 319 -40.67 14.82 -5.47
C THR A 319 -41.57 15.40 -6.57
N GLY A 320 -42.87 15.08 -6.58
CA GLY A 320 -43.82 15.66 -7.55
C GLY A 320 -43.64 15.20 -9.00
N VAL A 321 -42.86 14.14 -9.23
CA VAL A 321 -42.57 13.61 -10.56
C VAL A 321 -43.76 12.83 -11.14
N THR A 322 -44.00 12.99 -12.44
CA THR A 322 -45.12 12.31 -13.11
C THR A 322 -44.77 10.85 -13.38
N ARG A 323 -45.66 9.94 -12.98
CA ARG A 323 -45.53 8.50 -13.18
C ARG A 323 -46.46 8.06 -14.32
N GLN A 324 -45.88 7.69 -15.46
CA GLN A 324 -46.58 7.00 -16.56
C GLN A 324 -45.80 5.70 -16.86
N GLN A 325 -45.48 5.40 -18.13
CA GLN A 325 -44.58 4.30 -18.51
C GLN A 325 -43.11 4.56 -18.12
N ALA A 326 -42.76 5.82 -17.85
CA ALA A 326 -41.47 6.27 -17.35
C ALA A 326 -41.68 7.39 -16.32
N LEU A 327 -40.71 7.57 -15.43
CA LEU A 327 -40.70 8.69 -14.49
C LEU A 327 -40.15 9.92 -15.20
N THR A 328 -40.94 11.00 -15.17
CA THR A 328 -40.58 12.25 -15.83
C THR A 328 -40.22 13.32 -14.81
N LEU A 329 -39.01 13.88 -14.93
CA LEU A 329 -38.52 14.93 -14.02
C LEU A 329 -38.00 16.14 -14.77
N LEU A 330 -38.21 17.32 -14.18
CA LEU A 330 -37.60 18.58 -14.58
C LEU A 330 -36.27 18.76 -13.85
N ALA A 331 -35.16 18.88 -14.58
CA ALA A 331 -33.87 19.20 -14.00
C ALA A 331 -33.21 20.40 -14.70
N PRO A 332 -32.52 21.29 -13.96
CA PRO A 332 -31.72 22.33 -14.56
C PRO A 332 -30.55 21.74 -15.34
N GLY A 333 -30.29 22.21 -16.56
CA GLY A 333 -29.11 21.90 -17.38
C GLY A 333 -27.81 22.50 -16.85
N ALA A 334 -27.60 22.53 -15.54
CA ALA A 334 -26.42 23.11 -14.91
C ALA A 334 -25.34 22.05 -14.60
N GLY A 335 -25.29 20.94 -15.34
CA GLY A 335 -24.39 19.83 -15.00
C GLY A 335 -24.80 19.08 -13.72
N ARG A 336 -26.09 19.02 -13.39
CA ARG A 336 -26.61 18.34 -12.20
C ARG A 336 -26.40 16.83 -12.27
N ARG A 337 -26.12 16.21 -11.12
CA ARG A 337 -26.06 14.75 -10.96
C ARG A 337 -27.36 14.28 -10.33
N ILE A 338 -28.15 13.49 -11.04
CA ILE A 338 -29.40 12.93 -10.52
C ILE A 338 -29.23 11.43 -10.35
N LEU A 339 -29.42 10.94 -9.13
CA LEU A 339 -29.45 9.53 -8.79
C LEU A 339 -30.90 9.06 -8.74
N ALA A 340 -31.18 7.96 -9.42
CA ALA A 340 -32.41 7.20 -9.26
C ALA A 340 -32.08 5.83 -8.69
N SER A 341 -32.71 5.47 -7.58
CA SER A 341 -32.50 4.21 -6.87
C SER A 341 -33.83 3.51 -6.64
N ARG A 342 -33.93 2.23 -7.04
CA ARG A 342 -35.04 1.35 -6.62
C ARG A 342 -34.70 0.59 -5.35
N GLU A 343 -33.40 0.36 -5.15
CA GLU A 343 -32.84 -0.45 -4.08
C GLU A 343 -31.52 0.20 -3.64
N PRO A 344 -31.47 0.77 -2.43
CA PRO A 344 -30.23 1.25 -1.83
C PRO A 344 -29.24 0.09 -1.62
N TYR A 345 -27.94 0.39 -1.60
CA TYR A 345 -26.92 -0.58 -1.21
C TYR A 345 -26.91 -0.81 0.31
N SER A 346 -26.55 -2.02 0.74
CA SER A 346 -26.12 -2.26 2.13
C SER A 346 -24.69 -1.75 2.33
N PRO A 347 -24.33 -1.28 3.53
CA PRO A 347 -22.95 -0.93 3.84
C PRO A 347 -22.05 -2.17 3.79
N LEU A 348 -20.75 -1.96 3.56
CA LEU A 348 -19.76 -3.04 3.60
C LEU A 348 -19.65 -3.63 5.01
N TRP A 349 -19.68 -2.77 6.02
CA TRP A 349 -19.72 -3.12 7.43
C TRP A 349 -20.26 -1.95 8.25
N VAL A 350 -20.76 -2.26 9.45
CA VAL A 350 -21.11 -1.28 10.49
C VAL A 350 -20.41 -1.73 11.76
N ARG A 351 -19.67 -0.83 12.40
CA ARG A 351 -18.88 -1.15 13.59
C ARG A 351 -19.03 -0.06 14.63
N LYS A 352 -19.01 -0.44 15.91
CA LYS A 352 -18.83 0.51 16.99
C LYS A 352 -17.39 1.02 16.96
N ASP A 353 -17.23 2.30 17.23
CA ASP A 353 -15.93 2.91 17.47
C ASP A 353 -15.66 2.98 18.97
N GLU A 354 -14.43 2.70 19.36
CA GLU A 354 -13.95 2.90 20.73
C GLU A 354 -13.00 4.09 20.70
N PRO A 355 -13.38 5.25 21.26
CA PRO A 355 -12.55 6.43 21.22
C PRO A 355 -11.19 6.16 21.87
N SER A 356 -10.12 6.41 21.12
CA SER A 356 -8.76 6.34 21.60
C SER A 356 -8.25 7.70 22.10
N GLY A 357 -7.13 7.68 22.81
CA GLY A 357 -6.50 8.86 23.42
C GLY A 357 -5.22 9.31 22.74
N LEU A 358 -4.95 8.91 21.49
CA LEU A 358 -3.66 9.12 20.82
C LEU A 358 -3.32 10.61 20.65
N ARG A 359 -4.33 11.48 20.62
CA ARG A 359 -4.19 12.95 20.61
C ARG A 359 -3.98 13.61 21.98
N ASP A 360 -3.87 12.86 23.08
CA ASP A 360 -3.56 13.45 24.38
C ASP A 360 -2.08 13.89 24.43
N PRO A 361 -1.76 15.19 24.55
CA PRO A 361 -0.38 15.66 24.63
C PRO A 361 0.34 15.22 25.92
N ALA A 362 -0.38 14.69 26.93
CA ALA A 362 0.21 14.13 28.12
C ALA A 362 0.84 12.74 27.91
N LEU A 363 0.57 12.08 26.78
CA LEU A 363 1.25 10.84 26.41
C LEU A 363 2.74 11.08 26.15
N GLY A 364 3.54 10.02 26.13
CA GLY A 364 4.97 10.07 25.83
C GLY A 364 5.55 8.66 25.61
N ALA A 365 6.56 8.56 24.75
CA ALA A 365 7.23 7.30 24.45
C ALA A 365 8.68 7.56 24.05
N ASP A 366 9.56 6.63 24.42
CA ASP A 366 10.90 6.47 23.83
C ASP A 366 10.85 5.37 22.75
N TYR A 367 10.03 4.34 22.99
CA TYR A 367 9.77 3.20 22.12
C TYR A 367 8.30 3.17 21.73
N LEU A 368 8.00 3.64 20.52
CA LEU A 368 6.66 3.66 19.96
C LEU A 368 6.44 2.40 19.11
N VAL A 369 5.36 1.67 19.39
CA VAL A 369 4.95 0.50 18.62
C VAL A 369 3.66 0.80 17.87
N VAL A 370 3.66 0.58 16.56
CA VAL A 370 2.45 0.59 15.73
C VAL A 370 2.20 -0.84 15.28
N ALA A 371 1.09 -1.42 15.72
CA ALA A 371 0.82 -2.84 15.54
C ALA A 371 -0.59 -3.11 15.04
N ALA A 372 -0.75 -4.16 14.23
CA ALA A 372 -2.07 -4.72 13.98
C ALA A 372 -2.68 -5.24 15.28
N ASP A 373 -3.95 -4.89 15.53
CA ASP A 373 -4.66 -5.08 16.79
C ASP A 373 -4.55 -6.51 17.33
N ALA A 374 -4.74 -7.50 16.45
CA ALA A 374 -4.71 -8.91 16.78
C ALA A 374 -3.32 -9.41 17.24
N LEU A 375 -2.24 -8.70 16.93
CA LEU A 375 -0.87 -9.10 17.24
C LEU A 375 -0.36 -8.51 18.56
N ILE A 376 -1.00 -7.45 19.07
CA ILE A 376 -0.59 -6.74 20.28
C ILE A 376 -0.45 -7.65 21.52
N PRO A 377 -1.37 -8.59 21.80
CA PRO A 377 -1.23 -9.46 22.97
C PRO A 377 0.07 -10.27 22.97
N ALA A 378 0.53 -10.73 21.80
CA ALA A 378 1.75 -11.52 21.67
C ALA A 378 3.05 -10.69 21.84
N LEU A 379 2.95 -9.35 21.78
CA LEU A 379 4.09 -8.45 21.99
C LEU A 379 4.42 -8.20 23.47
N GLN A 380 3.48 -8.45 24.39
CA GLN A 380 3.61 -8.06 25.81
C GLN A 380 4.96 -8.42 26.45
N PRO A 381 5.55 -9.61 26.23
CA PRO A 381 6.86 -9.94 26.80
C PRO A 381 8.00 -9.01 26.32
N LEU A 382 8.00 -8.61 25.04
CA LEU A 382 8.98 -7.67 24.51
C LEU A 382 8.77 -6.25 25.07
N LEU A 383 7.51 -5.82 25.16
CA LEU A 383 7.18 -4.50 25.69
C LEU A 383 7.63 -4.34 27.13
N GLU A 384 7.38 -5.37 27.95
CA GLU A 384 7.81 -5.39 29.35
C GLU A 384 9.34 -5.38 29.47
N TRP A 385 10.03 -6.15 28.63
CA TRP A 385 11.49 -6.14 28.57
C TRP A 385 12.05 -4.74 28.23
N ARG A 386 11.46 -4.01 27.27
CA ARG A 386 11.85 -2.64 26.95
C ARG A 386 11.58 -1.66 28.10
N ARG A 387 10.50 -1.85 28.85
CA ARG A 387 10.22 -1.08 30.09
C ARG A 387 11.26 -1.35 31.18
N GLN A 388 11.67 -2.60 31.36
CA GLN A 388 12.73 -2.98 32.32
C GLN A 388 14.09 -2.36 31.97
N GLN A 389 14.31 -2.07 30.69
CA GLN A 389 15.46 -1.29 30.21
C GLN A 389 15.30 0.23 30.36
N GLY A 390 14.24 0.69 31.04
CA GLY A 390 13.99 2.09 31.35
C GLY A 390 13.30 2.90 30.25
N MET A 391 12.79 2.26 29.20
CA MET A 391 12.09 2.97 28.11
C MET A 391 10.63 3.25 28.47
N ARG A 392 10.14 4.44 28.12
CA ARG A 392 8.69 4.71 28.02
C ARG A 392 8.15 4.00 26.78
N VAL A 393 7.35 2.96 26.98
CA VAL A 393 6.79 2.14 25.88
C VAL A 393 5.33 2.51 25.67
N TYR A 394 4.99 2.91 24.44
CA TYR A 394 3.60 3.12 24.03
C TYR A 394 3.26 2.21 22.84
N VAL A 395 2.11 1.55 22.90
CA VAL A 395 1.58 0.73 21.81
C VAL A 395 0.34 1.39 21.26
N ALA A 396 0.36 1.72 19.97
CA ALA A 396 -0.76 2.26 19.24
C ALA A 396 -1.30 1.18 18.28
N PRO A 397 -2.53 0.68 18.50
CA PRO A 397 -3.24 -0.12 17.51
C PRO A 397 -3.38 0.65 16.20
N VAL A 398 -3.13 -0.02 15.08
CA VAL A 398 -3.18 0.63 13.76
C VAL A 398 -4.60 1.07 13.39
N SER A 399 -5.62 0.38 13.88
CA SER A 399 -7.03 0.74 13.70
C SER A 399 -7.35 2.12 14.30
N GLU A 400 -6.94 2.36 15.54
CA GLU A 400 -7.11 3.63 16.27
C GLU A 400 -6.37 4.79 15.57
N ILE A 401 -5.21 4.51 14.98
CA ILE A 401 -4.48 5.49 14.18
C ILE A 401 -5.29 5.90 12.94
N TYR A 402 -5.91 4.94 12.24
CA TYR A 402 -6.78 5.28 11.11
C TYR A 402 -7.96 6.12 11.55
N ASP A 403 -8.56 5.81 12.69
CA ASP A 403 -9.70 6.56 13.22
C ASP A 403 -9.34 8.00 13.58
N GLU A 404 -8.26 8.21 14.34
CA GLU A 404 -7.86 9.53 14.81
C GLU A 404 -7.08 10.37 13.79
N PHE A 405 -6.34 9.75 12.87
CA PHE A 405 -5.43 10.48 11.96
C PHE A 405 -5.74 10.25 10.47
N GLY A 406 -6.70 9.38 10.15
CA GLY A 406 -7.15 9.07 8.80
C GLY A 406 -8.66 9.13 8.58
N GLU A 407 -9.44 9.61 9.56
CA GLU A 407 -10.92 9.61 9.52
C GLU A 407 -11.52 8.21 9.30
N GLY A 408 -10.84 7.18 9.79
CA GLY A 408 -11.16 5.75 9.65
C GLY A 408 -10.67 5.12 8.35
N VAL A 409 -10.07 5.89 7.43
CA VAL A 409 -9.61 5.38 6.13
C VAL A 409 -8.26 4.69 6.28
N PHE A 410 -8.14 3.49 5.71
CA PHE A 410 -6.88 2.77 5.61
C PHE A 410 -5.90 3.51 4.69
N THR A 411 -4.80 4.02 5.25
CA THR A 411 -3.74 4.69 4.48
C THR A 411 -2.41 4.73 5.25
N PRO A 412 -1.25 4.55 4.59
CA PRO A 412 0.05 4.81 5.20
C PRO A 412 0.19 6.24 5.75
N ALA A 413 -0.47 7.22 5.13
CA ALA A 413 -0.36 8.62 5.54
C ALA A 413 -0.89 8.88 6.96
N ALA A 414 -1.87 8.11 7.43
CA ALA A 414 -2.41 8.22 8.80
C ALA A 414 -1.34 7.81 9.83
N ILE A 415 -0.58 6.74 9.56
CA ILE A 415 0.53 6.29 10.40
C ILE A 415 1.60 7.36 10.49
N ARG A 416 2.05 7.91 9.35
CA ARG A 416 3.05 9.00 9.37
C ARG A 416 2.53 10.24 10.10
N THR A 417 1.27 10.61 9.90
CA THR A 417 0.65 11.76 10.58
C THR A 417 0.61 11.55 12.09
N PHE A 418 0.26 10.34 12.55
CA PHE A 418 0.31 9.97 13.96
C PHE A 418 1.73 10.03 14.52
N VAL A 419 2.72 9.39 13.87
CA VAL A 419 4.11 9.39 14.35
C VAL A 419 4.66 10.82 14.43
N ARG A 420 4.35 11.66 13.42
CA ARG A 420 4.67 13.09 13.43
C ARG A 420 4.00 13.82 14.60
N TYR A 421 2.72 13.58 14.85
CA TYR A 421 2.00 14.17 15.98
C TYR A 421 2.64 13.78 17.31
N ALA A 422 2.91 12.49 17.53
CA ALA A 422 3.57 11.99 18.73
C ALA A 422 4.93 12.67 18.93
N SER A 423 5.77 12.72 17.91
CA SER A 423 7.08 13.38 18.00
C SER A 423 7.01 14.86 18.34
N GLN A 424 5.99 15.58 17.87
CA GLN A 424 5.87 17.02 18.03
C GLN A 424 5.08 17.45 19.28
N ARG A 425 4.07 16.69 19.70
CA ARG A 425 3.05 17.13 20.67
C ARG A 425 3.00 16.33 21.97
N TRP A 426 3.49 15.10 21.99
CA TRP A 426 3.57 14.32 23.23
C TRP A 426 4.69 14.84 24.15
N GLN A 427 4.64 14.45 25.42
CA GLN A 427 5.63 14.76 26.44
C GLN A 427 7.03 14.33 26.00
N LYS A 428 7.96 15.28 26.05
CA LYS A 428 9.37 15.07 25.72
C LYS A 428 10.06 14.15 26.74
N PRO A 429 11.14 13.42 26.35
CA PRO A 429 11.74 13.38 25.01
C PRO A 429 10.79 12.79 23.96
N ALA A 430 11.00 13.12 22.68
CA ALA A 430 10.20 12.54 21.60
C ALA A 430 10.57 11.05 21.41
N PRO A 431 9.69 10.24 20.78
CA PRO A 431 10.03 8.86 20.44
C PRO A 431 11.32 8.79 19.64
N GLY A 432 12.23 7.91 20.04
CA GLY A 432 13.49 7.64 19.33
C GLY A 432 13.43 6.37 18.48
N PHE A 433 12.52 5.45 18.81
CA PHE A 433 12.32 4.19 18.12
C PHE A 433 10.87 4.03 17.65
N LEU A 434 10.70 3.46 16.46
CA LEU A 434 9.42 3.03 15.92
C LEU A 434 9.49 1.56 15.51
N LEU A 435 8.75 0.69 16.20
CA LEU A 435 8.55 -0.69 15.78
C LEU A 435 7.19 -0.83 15.08
N LEU A 436 7.22 -1.28 13.82
CA LEU A 436 6.03 -1.67 13.07
C LEU A 436 5.80 -3.17 13.24
N VAL A 437 4.60 -3.60 13.65
CA VAL A 437 4.28 -5.03 13.85
C VAL A 437 3.08 -5.44 13.02
N GLY A 438 3.37 -6.21 11.98
CA GLY A 438 2.42 -6.63 10.98
C GLY A 438 3.09 -6.68 9.61
N ASP A 439 2.76 -7.69 8.82
CA ASP A 439 3.24 -7.79 7.46
C ASP A 439 2.52 -6.81 6.51
N ALA A 440 3.16 -6.48 5.37
CA ALA A 440 2.65 -5.55 4.37
C ALA A 440 2.39 -6.24 3.03
N ASN A 441 1.68 -5.57 2.13
CA ASN A 441 1.39 -6.07 0.78
C ASN A 441 1.17 -4.90 -0.20
N TYR A 442 1.95 -4.80 -1.28
CA TYR A 442 1.77 -3.74 -2.28
C TYR A 442 0.46 -3.86 -3.07
N ASP A 443 -0.17 -5.04 -3.08
CA ASP A 443 -1.52 -5.25 -3.64
C ASP A 443 -2.61 -4.91 -2.61
N TYR A 444 -2.66 -3.64 -2.22
CA TYR A 444 -3.59 -3.14 -1.20
C TYR A 444 -5.07 -3.43 -1.50
N ARG A 445 -5.42 -3.52 -2.79
CA ARG A 445 -6.77 -3.71 -3.29
C ARG A 445 -7.10 -5.20 -3.54
N ASP A 446 -6.14 -6.09 -3.25
CA ASP A 446 -6.17 -7.52 -3.53
C ASP A 446 -6.64 -7.80 -4.97
N TYR A 447 -6.07 -7.09 -5.93
CA TYR A 447 -6.34 -7.26 -7.35
C TYR A 447 -5.93 -8.65 -7.84
N ARG A 448 -4.87 -9.24 -7.27
CA ARG A 448 -4.40 -10.60 -7.57
C ARG A 448 -5.20 -11.69 -6.87
N LYS A 449 -6.10 -11.35 -5.93
CA LYS A 449 -6.92 -12.31 -5.18
C LYS A 449 -6.08 -13.37 -4.45
N THR A 450 -5.01 -12.91 -3.82
CA THR A 450 -4.07 -13.78 -3.08
C THR A 450 -4.58 -14.05 -1.67
N GLY A 451 -5.45 -13.18 -1.13
CA GLY A 451 -5.92 -13.25 0.24
C GLY A 451 -4.87 -12.93 1.30
N VAL A 452 -3.67 -12.46 0.90
CA VAL A 452 -2.63 -12.01 1.83
C VAL A 452 -2.99 -10.63 2.35
N PRO A 453 -3.25 -10.48 3.66
CA PRO A 453 -3.71 -9.21 4.22
C PRO A 453 -2.57 -8.18 4.27
N ASN A 454 -2.94 -6.91 4.22
CA ASN A 454 -2.05 -5.82 4.58
C ASN A 454 -2.35 -5.40 6.04
N LEU A 455 -1.55 -5.89 6.98
CA LEU A 455 -1.81 -5.72 8.42
C LEU A 455 -1.33 -4.36 8.93
N VAL A 456 -0.10 -3.99 8.58
CA VAL A 456 0.44 -2.65 8.78
C VAL A 456 1.11 -2.24 7.47
N PRO A 457 0.59 -1.25 6.74
CA PRO A 457 1.09 -0.93 5.40
C PRO A 457 2.51 -0.35 5.44
N SER A 458 3.20 -0.48 4.31
CA SER A 458 4.44 0.27 4.04
C SER A 458 4.12 1.42 3.08
N TYR A 459 5.07 2.34 2.86
CA TYR A 459 4.93 3.34 1.80
C TYR A 459 5.63 2.84 0.54
N LEU A 460 5.02 3.03 -0.64
CA LEU A 460 5.67 2.73 -1.91
C LEU A 460 6.33 3.99 -2.44
N ALA A 461 7.66 4.07 -2.38
CA ALA A 461 8.37 5.27 -2.81
C ALA A 461 8.37 5.39 -4.35
N PRO A 462 8.09 6.58 -4.91
CA PRO A 462 8.15 6.80 -6.36
C PRO A 462 9.60 6.97 -6.81
N VAL A 463 10.31 5.86 -6.92
CA VAL A 463 11.73 5.80 -7.28
C VAL A 463 11.89 5.50 -8.77
N SER A 464 12.61 6.36 -9.49
CA SER A 464 12.99 6.10 -10.89
C SER A 464 14.01 4.97 -10.98
N GLY A 465 14.05 4.27 -12.11
CA GLY A 465 14.93 3.13 -12.34
C GLY A 465 14.46 1.84 -11.68
N ASN A 466 13.42 1.84 -10.84
CA ASN A 466 13.04 0.69 -10.00
C ASN A 466 11.52 0.42 -10.02
N ILE A 467 11.13 -0.78 -9.61
CA ILE A 467 9.76 -0.99 -9.11
C ILE A 467 9.64 -0.16 -7.83
N PRO A 468 8.53 0.56 -7.57
CA PRO A 468 8.35 1.29 -6.31
C PRO A 468 8.69 0.42 -5.10
N PRO A 469 9.74 0.76 -4.33
CA PRO A 469 10.10 -0.01 -3.16
C PRO A 469 9.16 0.29 -2.00
N ALA A 470 8.83 -0.77 -1.25
CA ALA A 470 8.30 -0.60 0.09
C ALA A 470 9.38 -0.04 1.00
N THR A 471 9.06 1.06 1.67
CA THR A 471 9.94 1.78 2.58
C THR A 471 9.20 2.10 3.87
N ASP A 472 9.77 1.69 5.00
CA ASP A 472 9.28 2.07 6.33
C ASP A 472 9.97 3.32 6.85
N TRP A 473 11.03 3.76 6.16
CA TRP A 473 11.71 5.03 6.36
C TRP A 473 10.74 6.21 6.44
N TYR A 474 9.75 6.21 5.54
CA TYR A 474 8.71 7.21 5.43
C TYR A 474 8.03 7.53 6.77
N PHE A 475 7.88 6.54 7.64
CA PHE A 475 7.24 6.72 8.95
C PHE A 475 8.18 7.34 10.00
N GLY A 476 9.50 7.23 9.81
CA GLY A 476 10.50 7.82 10.69
C GLY A 476 10.88 9.26 10.36
N CYS A 477 10.63 9.72 9.13
CA CYS A 477 10.79 11.11 8.70
C CYS A 477 9.57 11.95 9.11
N VAL A 478 9.63 12.53 10.30
CA VAL A 478 8.52 13.29 10.89
C VAL A 478 8.59 14.79 10.59
N ASP A 479 9.71 15.31 10.11
CA ASP A 479 9.74 16.63 9.48
C ASP A 479 9.74 16.52 7.94
N ASP A 480 10.09 17.60 7.24
CA ASP A 480 10.07 17.69 5.79
C ASP A 480 11.50 17.76 5.18
N ASP A 481 12.55 17.49 5.98
CA ASP A 481 13.95 17.52 5.53
C ASP A 481 14.42 16.19 4.90
N HIS A 482 13.54 15.18 4.91
CA HIS A 482 13.74 13.83 4.37
C HIS A 482 14.82 13.00 5.10
N GLN A 483 15.24 13.43 6.28
CA GLN A 483 16.02 12.65 7.23
C GLN A 483 15.09 11.96 8.25
N PRO A 484 15.56 10.89 8.89
CA PRO A 484 14.77 10.17 9.88
C PRO A 484 15.04 10.73 11.27
N GLU A 485 13.99 11.02 12.02
CA GLU A 485 14.17 11.35 13.43
C GLU A 485 14.16 10.06 14.26
N LEU A 486 13.41 9.05 13.81
CA LEU A 486 13.23 7.78 14.51
C LEU A 486 14.03 6.65 13.87
N ALA A 487 14.58 5.79 14.70
CA ALA A 487 15.07 4.47 14.30
C ALA A 487 13.88 3.54 14.05
N VAL A 488 13.64 3.18 12.78
CA VAL A 488 12.50 2.35 12.36
C VAL A 488 12.93 0.91 12.13
N GLY A 489 12.12 -0.04 12.63
CA GLY A 489 12.23 -1.46 12.29
C GLY A 489 10.85 -2.11 12.20
N ARG A 490 10.76 -3.24 11.51
CA ARG A 490 9.52 -3.99 11.30
C ARG A 490 9.64 -5.44 11.74
N LEU A 491 8.62 -5.94 12.43
CA LEU A 491 8.34 -7.37 12.55
C LEU A 491 7.27 -7.74 11.52
N PRO A 492 7.62 -8.36 10.37
CA PRO A 492 6.69 -8.71 9.29
C PRO A 492 5.95 -10.02 9.62
N VAL A 493 5.24 -10.02 10.74
CA VAL A 493 4.50 -11.16 11.27
C VAL A 493 3.04 -11.07 10.85
N ARG A 494 2.41 -12.21 10.57
CA ARG A 494 1.01 -12.32 10.12
C ARG A 494 0.08 -12.83 11.21
N THR A 495 0.60 -13.56 12.19
CA THR A 495 -0.20 -14.19 13.25
C THR A 495 0.35 -13.96 14.65
N PRO A 496 -0.46 -14.13 15.70
CA PRO A 496 0.02 -14.10 17.09
C PRO A 496 1.13 -15.12 17.36
N GLU A 497 1.09 -16.30 16.72
CA GLU A 497 2.10 -17.36 16.89
C GLU A 497 3.45 -16.96 16.31
N GLU A 498 3.47 -16.39 15.10
CA GLU A 498 4.69 -15.84 14.50
C GLU A 498 5.25 -14.70 15.35
N THR A 499 4.37 -13.82 15.86
CA THR A 499 4.73 -12.73 16.77
C THR A 499 5.40 -13.26 18.03
N ALA A 500 4.78 -14.24 18.70
CA ALA A 500 5.31 -14.85 19.91
C ALA A 500 6.67 -15.55 19.66
N ALA A 501 6.84 -16.21 18.51
CA ALA A 501 8.09 -16.86 18.14
C ALA A 501 9.25 -15.88 17.95
N VAL A 502 9.01 -14.75 17.26
CA VAL A 502 10.02 -13.70 17.07
C VAL A 502 10.34 -13.01 18.39
N VAL A 503 9.33 -12.68 19.20
CA VAL A 503 9.51 -12.09 20.54
C VAL A 503 10.34 -13.02 21.42
N ALA A 504 10.02 -14.31 21.49
CA ALA A 504 10.78 -15.28 22.26
C ALA A 504 12.25 -15.37 21.80
N LYS A 505 12.50 -15.28 20.48
CA LYS A 505 13.86 -15.24 19.93
C LYS A 505 14.62 -13.98 20.35
N ILE A 506 13.99 -12.80 20.29
CA ILE A 506 14.58 -11.53 20.74
C ILE A 506 14.94 -11.60 22.22
N LEU A 507 14.01 -12.06 23.07
CA LEU A 507 14.25 -12.18 24.50
C LEU A 507 15.37 -13.18 24.81
N ARG A 508 15.36 -14.36 24.19
CA ARG A 508 16.45 -15.34 24.35
C ARG A 508 17.80 -14.77 23.94
N TYR A 509 17.83 -13.98 22.86
CA TYR A 509 19.05 -13.33 22.41
C TYR A 509 19.54 -12.34 23.48
N GLU A 510 18.74 -11.35 23.86
CA GLU A 510 19.15 -10.25 24.74
C GLU A 510 19.34 -10.66 26.21
N GLN A 511 18.63 -11.67 26.70
CA GLN A 511 18.74 -12.17 28.07
C GLN A 511 19.77 -13.29 28.23
N GLY A 512 20.35 -13.79 27.14
CA GLY A 512 21.37 -14.84 27.20
C GLY A 512 22.68 -14.37 27.83
N GLU A 513 23.50 -15.30 28.30
CA GLU A 513 24.85 -15.02 28.81
C GLU A 513 25.78 -14.53 27.68
N PRO A 514 26.65 -13.52 27.92
CA PRO A 514 27.58 -12.99 26.92
C PRO A 514 28.26 -14.11 26.11
N PRO A 515 28.38 -13.96 24.77
CA PRO A 515 29.06 -14.96 23.97
C PRO A 515 30.46 -15.24 24.53
N ALA A 516 30.81 -16.51 24.70
CA ALA A 516 32.19 -16.91 24.97
C ALA A 516 32.99 -16.95 23.66
N GLY A 517 34.26 -16.55 23.72
CA GLY A 517 35.16 -16.58 22.56
C GLY A 517 35.15 -15.31 21.70
N PRO A 518 35.82 -15.33 20.54
CA PRO A 518 35.98 -14.15 19.69
C PRO A 518 34.69 -13.78 18.96
N ALA A 519 34.57 -12.49 18.59
CA ALA A 519 33.44 -12.04 17.78
C ALA A 519 33.62 -12.59 16.36
N ARG A 520 32.59 -13.17 15.77
CA ARG A 520 32.67 -13.82 14.45
C ARG A 520 31.78 -13.14 13.42
N ALA A 521 32.28 -13.03 12.20
CA ALA A 521 31.54 -12.60 11.02
C ALA A 521 31.72 -13.59 9.87
N LEU A 522 30.64 -13.88 9.15
CA LEU A 522 30.69 -14.59 7.88
C LEU A 522 30.39 -13.63 6.74
N LEU A 523 31.31 -13.53 5.80
CA LEU A 523 31.24 -12.59 4.68
C LEU A 523 31.22 -13.38 3.37
N VAL A 524 30.15 -13.23 2.59
CA VAL A 524 29.89 -14.04 1.40
C VAL A 524 29.88 -13.13 0.16
N ALA A 525 30.76 -13.41 -0.79
CA ALA A 525 30.85 -12.71 -2.07
C ALA A 525 30.37 -13.60 -3.21
N ASP A 526 29.44 -13.10 -4.01
CA ASP A 526 29.18 -13.67 -5.34
C ASP A 526 30.38 -13.45 -6.27
N HIS A 527 30.36 -14.12 -7.43
CA HIS A 527 31.28 -13.91 -8.52
C HIS A 527 30.68 -12.90 -9.51
N GLU A 528 31.50 -11.99 -10.02
CA GLU A 528 31.12 -11.10 -11.11
C GLU A 528 31.64 -11.64 -12.45
N THR A 529 30.74 -11.87 -13.40
CA THR A 529 31.07 -12.36 -14.74
C THR A 529 31.08 -11.26 -15.80
N ASN A 530 30.68 -10.04 -15.46
CA ASN A 530 30.63 -8.91 -16.39
C ASN A 530 32.01 -8.20 -16.50
N ASN A 531 32.42 -7.88 -17.73
CA ASN A 531 33.76 -7.36 -18.04
C ASN A 531 34.03 -5.96 -17.47
N THR A 532 33.01 -5.20 -17.09
CA THR A 532 33.13 -3.82 -16.57
C THR A 532 33.17 -3.73 -15.04
N THR A 533 32.75 -4.78 -14.32
CA THR A 533 32.65 -4.80 -12.85
C THR A 533 33.46 -5.93 -12.20
N VAL A 534 34.25 -6.69 -12.98
CA VAL A 534 35.03 -7.87 -12.52
C VAL A 534 35.64 -7.66 -11.13
N GLY A 535 35.27 -8.51 -10.17
CA GLY A 535 35.79 -8.48 -8.80
C GLY A 535 35.19 -7.46 -7.86
N LEU A 536 34.12 -6.76 -8.24
CA LEU A 536 33.48 -5.76 -7.39
C LEU A 536 33.00 -6.35 -6.05
N PHE A 537 32.31 -7.49 -6.11
CA PHE A 537 31.74 -8.14 -4.92
C PHE A 537 32.84 -8.61 -3.98
N GLU A 538 33.83 -9.31 -4.52
CA GLU A 538 34.95 -9.87 -3.76
C GLU A 538 35.80 -8.76 -3.13
N ARG A 539 36.22 -7.74 -3.89
CA ARG A 539 36.99 -6.60 -3.34
C ARG A 539 36.25 -5.88 -2.21
N SER A 540 34.92 -5.79 -2.34
CA SER A 540 34.11 -5.16 -1.31
C SER A 540 34.03 -6.01 -0.04
N ILE A 541 33.86 -7.33 -0.18
CA ILE A 541 33.87 -8.26 0.96
C ILE A 541 35.26 -8.34 1.60
N GLU A 542 36.33 -8.34 0.82
CA GLU A 542 37.71 -8.30 1.32
C GLU A 542 37.99 -7.04 2.14
N ARG A 543 37.47 -5.88 1.71
CA ARG A 543 37.56 -4.63 2.47
C ARG A 543 36.81 -4.73 3.80
N LEU A 544 35.57 -5.25 3.80
CA LEU A 544 34.81 -5.47 5.03
C LEU A 544 35.51 -6.47 5.95
N ALA A 545 36.14 -7.51 5.40
CA ALA A 545 36.89 -8.49 6.16
C ALA A 545 38.10 -7.85 6.87
N GLU A 546 38.78 -6.92 6.20
CA GLU A 546 39.88 -6.17 6.80
C GLU A 546 39.41 -5.26 7.93
N GLN A 547 38.29 -4.55 7.74
CA GLN A 547 37.69 -3.73 8.80
C GLN A 547 37.25 -4.58 10.00
N CYS A 548 36.67 -5.76 9.77
CA CYS A 548 36.34 -6.71 10.82
C CYS A 548 37.59 -7.13 11.61
N ARG A 549 38.68 -7.52 10.91
CA ARG A 549 39.94 -7.91 11.57
C ARG A 549 40.56 -6.77 12.39
N GLN A 550 40.54 -5.55 11.87
CA GLN A 550 41.00 -4.35 12.58
C GLN A 550 40.18 -4.10 13.85
N ALA A 551 38.88 -4.38 13.79
CA ALA A 551 37.99 -4.36 14.96
C ALA A 551 38.05 -5.66 15.78
N GLN A 552 39.04 -6.53 15.63
CA GLN A 552 39.18 -7.78 16.39
C GLN A 552 37.94 -8.72 16.26
N VAL A 553 37.33 -8.72 15.09
CA VAL A 553 36.27 -9.66 14.68
C VAL A 553 36.87 -10.69 13.72
N GLU A 554 36.76 -11.97 14.06
CA GLU A 554 37.16 -13.07 13.20
C GLU A 554 36.23 -13.15 11.99
N ALA A 555 36.75 -12.79 10.82
CA ALA A 555 36.00 -12.78 9.56
C ALA A 555 36.36 -13.99 8.68
N GLU A 556 35.39 -14.87 8.45
CA GLU A 556 35.47 -15.92 7.42
C GLU A 556 34.93 -15.38 6.10
N VAL A 557 35.72 -15.52 5.02
CA VAL A 557 35.32 -15.08 3.67
C VAL A 557 34.97 -16.28 2.79
N LEU A 558 33.78 -16.25 2.19
CA LEU A 558 33.32 -17.19 1.18
C LEU A 558 33.17 -16.49 -0.18
N ALA A 559 34.12 -16.67 -1.09
CA ALA A 559 34.05 -16.08 -2.42
C ALA A 559 33.72 -17.12 -3.49
N LEU A 560 32.63 -16.91 -4.25
CA LEU A 560 32.16 -17.86 -5.27
C LEU A 560 33.12 -18.02 -6.45
N ARG A 561 34.05 -17.09 -6.65
CA ARG A 561 35.10 -17.13 -7.69
C ARG A 561 35.93 -18.43 -7.67
N THR A 562 35.99 -19.13 -6.55
CA THR A 562 36.70 -20.42 -6.46
C THR A 562 36.04 -21.54 -7.28
N VAL A 563 34.82 -21.32 -7.79
CA VAL A 563 34.12 -22.23 -8.70
C VAL A 563 34.38 -21.81 -10.14
N ASP A 564 34.81 -22.75 -11.00
CA ASP A 564 35.12 -22.45 -12.40
C ASP A 564 33.89 -21.90 -13.14
N PRO A 565 33.95 -20.64 -13.63
CA PRO A 565 32.82 -20.02 -14.32
C PRO A 565 32.50 -20.68 -15.67
N LYS A 566 33.40 -21.51 -16.22
CA LYS A 566 33.21 -22.25 -17.48
C LYS A 566 32.33 -23.49 -17.33
N LEU A 567 32.04 -23.93 -16.11
CA LEU A 567 31.17 -25.08 -15.88
C LEU A 567 29.73 -24.80 -16.35
N PRO A 568 29.00 -25.83 -16.84
CA PRO A 568 27.57 -25.71 -17.11
C PRO A 568 26.81 -25.19 -15.88
N ASN A 569 25.82 -24.31 -16.08
CA ASN A 569 25.15 -23.61 -14.97
C ASN A 569 24.54 -24.57 -13.92
N ASN A 570 24.02 -25.72 -14.34
CA ASN A 570 23.46 -26.73 -13.43
C ASN A 570 24.55 -27.35 -12.55
N GLU A 571 25.72 -27.64 -13.11
CA GLU A 571 26.86 -28.19 -12.38
C GLU A 571 27.46 -27.16 -11.42
N ARG A 572 27.60 -25.91 -11.89
CA ARG A 572 28.02 -24.79 -11.04
C ARG A 572 27.09 -24.59 -9.84
N THR A 573 25.77 -24.62 -10.08
CA THR A 573 24.76 -24.51 -9.02
C THR A 573 24.88 -25.66 -8.01
N ARG A 574 25.04 -26.90 -8.49
CA ARG A 574 25.25 -28.07 -7.62
C ARG A 574 26.50 -27.91 -6.75
N LEU A 575 27.63 -27.54 -7.35
CA LEU A 575 28.91 -27.41 -6.64
C LEU A 575 28.89 -26.26 -5.63
N VAL A 576 28.32 -25.10 -5.99
CA VAL A 576 28.14 -23.98 -5.06
C VAL A 576 27.28 -24.40 -3.88
N ARG A 577 26.13 -25.04 -4.11
CA ARG A 577 25.26 -25.50 -3.02
C ARG A 577 25.93 -26.56 -2.14
N GLN A 578 26.73 -27.46 -2.70
CA GLN A 578 27.45 -28.47 -1.91
C GLN A 578 28.58 -27.88 -1.05
N THR A 579 29.22 -26.82 -1.52
CA THR A 579 30.40 -26.25 -0.86
C THR A 579 30.06 -25.07 0.08
N PHE A 580 29.13 -24.20 -0.32
CA PHE A 580 28.85 -22.94 0.37
C PHE A 580 27.65 -23.02 1.31
N THR A 581 26.54 -23.65 0.89
CA THR A 581 25.32 -23.73 1.72
C THR A 581 25.58 -24.38 3.08
N PRO A 582 26.34 -25.50 3.21
CA PRO A 582 26.65 -26.08 4.51
C PRO A 582 27.48 -25.15 5.42
N ARG A 583 28.36 -24.31 4.84
CA ARG A 583 29.15 -23.34 5.62
C ARG A 583 28.28 -22.20 6.16
N VAL A 584 27.35 -21.70 5.34
CA VAL A 584 26.34 -20.73 5.79
C VAL A 584 25.46 -21.33 6.88
N GLN A 585 24.92 -22.54 6.69
CA GLN A 585 24.12 -23.23 7.70
C GLN A 585 24.89 -23.51 8.99
N ARG A 586 26.18 -23.86 8.87
CA ARG A 586 27.08 -24.04 10.01
C ARG A 586 27.24 -22.74 10.79
N PHE A 587 27.48 -21.62 10.12
CA PHE A 587 27.57 -20.31 10.78
C PHE A 587 26.26 -19.92 11.46
N LEU A 588 25.11 -20.12 10.80
CA LEU A 588 23.80 -19.88 11.40
C LEU A 588 23.57 -20.73 12.67
N LYS A 589 24.09 -21.96 12.70
CA LYS A 589 24.04 -22.85 13.87
C LYS A 589 24.96 -22.39 15.00
N GLU A 590 26.23 -22.16 14.69
CA GLU A 590 27.26 -21.83 15.68
C GLU A 590 27.09 -20.41 16.23
N GLY A 591 26.48 -19.52 15.46
CA GLY A 591 26.24 -18.13 15.83
C GLY A 591 27.44 -17.21 15.57
N GLY A 592 27.14 -15.93 15.51
CA GLY A 592 28.10 -14.86 15.25
C GLY A 592 27.41 -13.49 15.29
N VAL A 593 28.18 -12.42 15.11
CA VAL A 593 27.65 -11.06 15.17
C VAL A 593 27.08 -10.64 13.82
N LEU A 594 27.83 -10.89 12.73
CA LEU A 594 27.49 -10.41 11.39
C LEU A 594 27.46 -11.53 10.36
N LEU A 595 26.43 -11.53 9.52
CA LEU A 595 26.34 -12.32 8.29
C LEU A 595 26.11 -11.34 7.13
N VAL A 596 27.16 -11.09 6.34
CA VAL A 596 27.10 -10.12 5.24
C VAL A 596 27.19 -10.85 3.91
N TYR A 597 26.23 -10.59 3.02
CA TYR A 597 26.27 -11.06 1.63
C TYR A 597 26.42 -9.88 0.67
N HIS A 598 27.26 -10.02 -0.35
CA HIS A 598 27.34 -9.06 -1.45
C HIS A 598 27.39 -9.78 -2.79
N GLY A 599 26.41 -9.46 -3.65
CA GLY A 599 26.28 -10.08 -4.96
C GLY A 599 24.90 -9.95 -5.57
N HIS A 600 24.59 -10.80 -6.54
CA HIS A 600 23.26 -10.85 -7.16
C HIS A 600 22.24 -11.54 -6.26
N GLY A 601 21.00 -11.07 -6.26
CA GLY A 601 19.96 -11.58 -5.38
C GLY A 601 18.62 -11.61 -6.07
N GLY A 602 17.76 -12.50 -5.58
CA GLY A 602 16.33 -12.45 -5.84
C GLY A 602 15.57 -12.40 -4.52
N ASP A 603 14.24 -12.36 -4.62
CA ASP A 603 13.35 -12.29 -3.48
C ASP A 603 13.56 -13.41 -2.45
N ARG A 604 14.05 -14.58 -2.89
CA ARG A 604 14.16 -15.78 -2.05
C ARG A 604 15.54 -16.41 -2.01
N TYR A 605 16.58 -15.76 -2.57
CA TYR A 605 17.87 -16.41 -2.70
C TYR A 605 19.06 -15.45 -2.88
N TRP A 606 20.24 -15.91 -2.48
CA TRP A 606 21.54 -15.33 -2.83
C TRP A 606 22.18 -16.03 -4.03
N ALA A 607 22.75 -15.24 -4.95
CA ALA A 607 23.41 -15.64 -6.20
C ALA A 607 22.51 -16.42 -7.18
N GLY A 608 22.84 -16.38 -8.46
CA GLY A 608 22.18 -17.24 -9.46
C GLY A 608 22.28 -18.73 -9.13
N GLN A 609 23.34 -19.11 -8.40
CA GLN A 609 23.64 -20.48 -7.96
C GLN A 609 22.99 -20.86 -6.62
N LYS A 610 22.16 -19.99 -6.04
CA LYS A 610 21.36 -20.30 -4.85
C LYS A 610 22.20 -20.68 -3.63
N VAL A 611 23.17 -19.84 -3.25
CA VAL A 611 24.05 -20.08 -2.08
C VAL A 611 23.23 -20.30 -0.81
N LEU A 612 22.20 -19.48 -0.63
CA LEU A 612 21.18 -19.61 0.40
C LEU A 612 19.82 -19.35 -0.26
N GLU A 613 18.81 -20.14 0.11
CA GLU A 613 17.42 -19.93 -0.29
C GLU A 613 16.48 -19.93 0.90
N ALA A 614 15.32 -19.27 0.77
CA ALA A 614 14.26 -19.28 1.79
C ALA A 614 13.88 -20.71 2.25
N ARG A 615 13.89 -21.69 1.34
CA ARG A 615 13.61 -23.10 1.66
C ARG A 615 14.66 -23.75 2.56
N ASP A 616 15.91 -23.28 2.53
CA ASP A 616 16.99 -23.80 3.36
C ASP A 616 16.77 -23.41 4.84
N LEU A 617 15.90 -22.43 5.12
CA LEU A 617 15.62 -21.88 6.45
C LEU A 617 14.39 -22.50 7.12
N GLN A 618 13.59 -23.30 6.40
CA GLN A 618 12.48 -24.07 6.99
C GLN A 618 12.98 -25.06 8.08
N LYS A 619 14.25 -25.44 8.01
CA LYS A 619 14.95 -26.27 9.00
C LYS A 619 16.18 -25.56 9.54
N ALA A 620 16.11 -24.24 9.69
CA ALA A 620 17.20 -23.45 10.26
C ALA A 620 17.60 -24.05 11.62
N PRO A 621 18.90 -24.33 11.83
CA PRO A 621 19.37 -24.90 13.08
C PRO A 621 19.12 -23.92 14.23
N ALA A 622 18.83 -24.46 15.41
CA ALA A 622 18.71 -23.64 16.61
C ALA A 622 20.05 -22.93 16.91
N SER A 623 19.98 -21.67 17.30
CA SER A 623 21.14 -20.87 17.67
C SER A 623 20.81 -19.95 18.85
N ALA A 624 21.73 -19.87 19.80
CA ALA A 624 21.66 -18.93 20.91
C ALA A 624 22.12 -17.52 20.49
N LEU A 625 22.86 -17.40 19.38
CA LEU A 625 23.44 -16.16 18.87
C LEU A 625 23.18 -16.00 17.36
N PRO A 626 21.91 -15.96 16.92
CA PRO A 626 21.59 -15.64 15.54
C PRO A 626 22.21 -14.28 15.13
N PRO A 627 22.88 -14.18 13.97
CA PRO A 627 23.58 -12.97 13.56
C PRO A 627 22.62 -11.88 13.07
N LEU A 628 23.11 -10.64 13.00
CA LEU A 628 22.53 -9.62 12.12
C LEU A 628 22.91 -9.96 10.68
N CYS A 629 21.91 -10.09 9.82
CA CYS A 629 22.12 -10.32 8.41
C CYS A 629 22.05 -8.98 7.64
N ILE A 630 23.06 -8.71 6.80
CA ILE A 630 23.12 -7.51 5.95
C ILE A 630 23.25 -7.98 4.50
N ASP A 631 22.21 -7.71 3.71
CA ASP A 631 22.14 -8.11 2.32
C ASP A 631 22.50 -6.95 1.39
N ILE A 632 23.70 -7.01 0.81
CA ILE A 632 24.15 -6.05 -0.20
C ILE A 632 23.79 -6.59 -1.59
N THR A 633 22.51 -6.53 -1.95
CA THR A 633 21.98 -7.23 -3.14
C THR A 633 20.65 -6.62 -3.63
N CYS A 634 19.86 -7.36 -4.41
CA CYS A 634 18.51 -6.96 -4.83
C CYS A 634 17.43 -7.91 -4.25
N PHE A 635 16.27 -7.34 -3.92
CA PHE A 635 14.99 -8.00 -3.61
C PHE A 635 14.93 -8.92 -2.39
N THR A 636 16.00 -9.25 -1.69
CA THR A 636 15.96 -10.23 -0.57
C THR A 636 15.06 -9.80 0.59
N GLY A 637 14.79 -8.50 0.72
CA GLY A 637 13.83 -7.92 1.65
C GLY A 637 12.49 -7.54 1.02
N TRP A 638 12.05 -8.17 -0.08
CA TRP A 638 10.74 -7.90 -0.72
C TRP A 638 9.58 -8.44 0.12
N PHE A 639 9.41 -7.90 1.33
CA PHE A 639 8.42 -8.34 2.32
C PHE A 639 6.99 -7.99 1.92
N ASP A 640 6.79 -6.92 1.15
CA ASP A 640 5.47 -6.46 0.71
C ASP A 640 4.92 -7.20 -0.53
N ARG A 641 5.46 -8.38 -0.86
CA ARG A 641 5.08 -9.11 -2.07
C ARG A 641 3.72 -9.81 -1.90
N PRO A 642 2.75 -9.65 -2.82
CA PRO A 642 1.50 -10.40 -2.87
C PRO A 642 1.77 -11.79 -3.42
N ASP A 643 2.52 -12.60 -2.68
CA ASP A 643 2.68 -14.01 -2.97
C ASP A 643 1.53 -14.83 -2.35
N THR A 644 1.59 -16.14 -2.50
CA THR A 644 0.67 -17.06 -1.82
C THR A 644 0.86 -16.99 -0.29
N PRO A 645 -0.21 -17.13 0.50
CA PRO A 645 -0.11 -17.25 1.96
C PRO A 645 0.94 -18.27 2.40
N GLY A 646 1.75 -17.91 3.40
CA GLY A 646 2.82 -18.77 3.95
C GLY A 646 4.11 -18.78 3.13
N THR A 647 4.24 -17.92 2.12
CA THR A 647 5.53 -17.64 1.49
C THR A 647 6.09 -16.30 1.96
N HIS A 648 7.41 -16.25 2.04
CA HIS A 648 8.19 -15.15 2.61
C HIS A 648 9.41 -14.89 1.72
N CYS A 649 9.86 -13.63 1.67
CA CYS A 649 11.16 -13.30 1.10
C CYS A 649 12.30 -13.91 1.94
N LEU A 650 13.54 -13.82 1.46
CA LEU A 650 14.70 -14.39 2.14
C LEU A 650 14.90 -13.77 3.52
N ALA A 651 14.79 -12.44 3.64
CA ALA A 651 14.97 -11.72 4.89
C ALA A 651 13.88 -12.05 5.92
N GLU A 652 12.61 -12.12 5.50
CA GLU A 652 11.53 -12.63 6.35
C GLU A 652 11.80 -14.08 6.80
N SER A 653 12.24 -14.96 5.89
CA SER A 653 12.53 -16.36 6.22
C SER A 653 13.66 -16.49 7.25
N LEU A 654 14.68 -15.62 7.18
CA LEU A 654 15.76 -15.54 8.16
C LEU A 654 15.25 -15.07 9.52
N LEU A 655 14.43 -14.01 9.55
CA LEU A 655 13.89 -13.44 10.78
C LEU A 655 12.81 -14.30 11.45
N LEU A 656 11.92 -14.92 10.67
CA LEU A 656 10.79 -15.71 11.19
C LEU A 656 11.17 -17.13 11.60
N SER A 657 12.41 -17.57 11.31
CA SER A 657 12.96 -18.82 11.82
C SER A 657 13.04 -18.81 13.36
N ALA A 658 12.08 -19.43 14.04
CA ALA A 658 11.86 -19.31 15.49
C ALA A 658 13.07 -19.72 16.37
N GLN A 659 13.78 -20.77 15.99
CA GLN A 659 14.89 -21.31 16.80
C GLN A 659 16.26 -20.75 16.39
N GLY A 660 16.38 -20.14 15.20
CA GLY A 660 17.66 -19.69 14.64
C GLY A 660 17.48 -18.66 13.54
N GLY A 661 18.16 -18.84 12.41
CA GLY A 661 18.17 -17.85 11.32
C GLY A 661 18.92 -16.59 11.73
N ALA A 662 18.36 -15.42 11.45
CA ALA A 662 18.93 -14.13 11.84
C ALA A 662 18.14 -13.48 12.99
N ILE A 663 18.80 -12.62 13.77
CA ILE A 663 18.13 -11.83 14.82
C ILE A 663 17.42 -10.60 14.23
N ALA A 664 17.98 -10.09 13.14
CA ALA A 664 17.44 -9.02 12.31
C ALA A 664 18.07 -9.10 10.92
N CYS A 665 17.40 -8.52 9.93
CA CYS A 665 17.88 -8.40 8.56
C CYS A 665 17.82 -6.95 8.10
N ILE A 666 18.90 -6.46 7.51
CA ILE A 666 18.92 -5.19 6.78
C ILE A 666 19.05 -5.53 5.31
N SER A 667 17.93 -5.42 4.59
CA SER A 667 17.79 -5.98 3.25
C SER A 667 16.97 -5.04 2.36
N PRO A 668 17.23 -5.02 1.04
CA PRO A 668 16.49 -4.17 0.10
C PRO A 668 15.17 -4.81 -0.34
N SER A 669 14.09 -4.03 -0.29
CA SER A 669 12.74 -4.41 -0.74
C SER A 669 12.61 -4.50 -2.25
N ARG A 670 13.49 -3.81 -3.00
CA ARG A 670 13.61 -3.89 -4.46
C ARG A 670 15.09 -3.94 -4.85
N MET A 671 15.48 -3.32 -5.97
CA MET A 671 16.90 -3.21 -6.31
C MET A 671 17.66 -2.45 -5.21
N GLY A 672 18.72 -3.06 -4.67
CA GLY A 672 19.56 -2.46 -3.65
C GLY A 672 20.91 -2.01 -4.23
N GLY A 673 21.50 -1.01 -3.59
CA GLY A 673 22.84 -0.52 -3.89
C GLY A 673 23.86 -0.95 -2.84
N LEU A 674 25.13 -0.85 -3.22
CA LEU A 674 26.30 -1.19 -2.41
C LEU A 674 26.55 -0.23 -1.24
N ASP A 675 26.06 0.99 -1.37
CA ASP A 675 26.67 2.10 -0.68
C ASP A 675 26.19 2.29 0.76
N LEU A 676 24.92 1.99 1.06
CA LEU A 676 24.39 2.11 2.43
C LEU A 676 25.02 1.08 3.38
N ALA A 677 25.13 -0.17 2.92
CA ALA A 677 25.69 -1.25 3.74
C ALA A 677 27.20 -1.08 4.03
N ARG A 678 27.93 -0.35 3.17
CA ARG A 678 29.34 0.00 3.38
C ARG A 678 29.55 1.00 4.50
N GLU A 679 28.60 1.88 4.76
CA GLU A 679 28.65 2.82 5.89
C GLU A 679 28.20 2.13 7.18
N LEU A 680 27.24 1.21 7.09
CA LEU A 680 26.65 0.53 8.24
C LEU A 680 27.62 -0.40 8.97
N VAL A 681 28.34 -1.28 8.25
CA VAL A 681 29.21 -2.28 8.89
C VAL A 681 30.33 -1.61 9.71
N PRO A 682 31.09 -0.62 9.18
CA PRO A 682 32.07 0.11 9.97
C PRO A 682 31.46 0.79 11.19
N TYR A 683 30.31 1.43 11.04
CA TYR A 683 29.62 2.08 12.15
C TYR A 683 29.28 1.08 13.28
N LEU A 684 28.79 -0.12 12.94
CA LEU A 684 28.50 -1.18 13.91
C LEU A 684 29.77 -1.71 14.61
N LEU A 685 30.88 -1.82 13.89
CA LEU A 685 32.16 -2.28 14.45
C LEU A 685 32.74 -1.28 15.46
N GLU A 686 32.57 0.02 15.21
CA GLU A 686 33.02 1.13 16.07
C GLU A 686 32.06 1.37 17.25
N HIS A 687 30.75 1.32 17.01
CA HIS A 687 29.71 1.65 17.99
C HIS A 687 28.95 0.42 18.48
N ARG A 688 29.67 -0.52 19.09
CA ARG A 688 29.17 -1.86 19.48
C ARG A 688 27.93 -1.85 20.37
N GLU A 689 27.81 -0.85 21.23
CA GLU A 689 26.67 -0.73 22.13
C GLU A 689 25.44 -0.15 21.42
N THR A 690 25.57 0.51 20.27
CA THR A 690 24.47 1.22 19.63
C THR A 690 23.37 0.26 19.15
N PRO A 691 22.08 0.54 19.44
CA PRO A 691 20.98 -0.23 18.88
C PRO A 691 21.01 -0.28 17.36
N ILE A 692 20.67 -1.43 16.77
CA ILE A 692 20.80 -1.67 15.33
C ILE A 692 19.99 -0.66 14.49
N GLY A 693 18.81 -0.24 14.98
CA GLY A 693 17.99 0.75 14.31
C GLY A 693 18.64 2.13 14.29
N VAL A 694 19.35 2.50 15.36
CA VAL A 694 20.09 3.77 15.43
C VAL A 694 21.31 3.71 14.52
N ALA A 695 22.07 2.61 14.54
CA ALA A 695 23.19 2.43 13.63
C ALA A 695 22.77 2.51 12.16
N PHE A 696 21.63 1.89 11.82
CA PHE A 696 21.05 1.98 10.49
C PHE A 696 20.59 3.39 10.11
N ARG A 697 19.96 4.10 11.04
CA ARG A 697 19.55 5.50 10.88
C ARG A 697 20.75 6.41 10.61
N GLU A 698 21.82 6.30 11.40
CA GLU A 698 23.02 7.13 11.23
C GLU A 698 23.78 6.80 9.94
N ALA A 699 23.91 5.51 9.58
CA ALA A 699 24.52 5.12 8.31
C ALA A 699 23.79 5.74 7.11
N ARG A 700 22.45 5.80 7.16
CA ARG A 700 21.65 6.51 6.14
C ARG A 700 21.89 8.00 6.16
N ARG A 701 21.97 8.62 7.34
CA ARG A 701 22.24 10.06 7.46
C ARG A 701 23.57 10.45 6.84
N VAL A 702 24.62 9.64 7.07
CA VAL A 702 25.93 9.81 6.43
C VAL A 702 25.81 9.65 4.91
N PHE A 703 25.08 8.64 4.43
CA PHE A 703 24.88 8.43 3.00
C PHE A 703 24.18 9.61 2.32
N ILE A 704 23.08 10.12 2.91
CA ILE A 704 22.32 11.27 2.38
C ILE A 704 23.17 12.53 2.34
N THR A 705 23.95 12.79 3.40
CA THR A 705 24.74 14.04 3.52
C THR A 705 26.03 14.03 2.71
N SER A 706 26.61 12.85 2.44
CA SER A 706 27.88 12.71 1.73
C SER A 706 27.75 12.64 0.20
N ARG A 707 26.54 12.53 -0.34
CA ARG A 707 26.31 12.33 -1.78
C ARG A 707 25.33 13.34 -2.34
N SER A 708 25.49 13.67 -3.62
CA SER A 708 24.55 14.55 -4.31
C SER A 708 23.14 13.93 -4.28
N TRP A 709 22.15 14.82 -4.21
CA TRP A 709 20.70 14.59 -4.19
C TRP A 709 20.16 13.66 -5.31
N GLU A 710 20.98 13.23 -6.27
CA GLU A 710 20.59 12.48 -7.47
C GLU A 710 20.47 10.96 -7.24
N ARG A 711 20.65 10.45 -6.00
CA ARG A 711 20.63 8.99 -5.71
C ARG A 711 19.94 8.62 -4.38
N TRP A 712 18.69 9.03 -4.18
CA TRP A 712 17.88 8.62 -3.02
C TRP A 712 17.42 7.15 -3.09
N ASP A 713 17.40 6.57 -4.29
CA ASP A 713 16.89 5.24 -4.58
C ASP A 713 17.43 4.14 -3.66
N PRO A 714 18.73 4.09 -3.32
CA PRO A 714 19.25 3.06 -2.40
C PRO A 714 18.85 3.27 -0.93
N VAL A 715 18.50 4.49 -0.51
CA VAL A 715 18.05 4.76 0.86
C VAL A 715 16.61 4.28 1.04
N GLU A 716 15.77 4.52 0.05
CA GLU A 716 14.37 4.13 0.08
C GLU A 716 14.16 2.63 -0.11
N THR A 717 15.15 1.89 -0.61
CA THR A 717 15.00 0.45 -0.86
C THR A 717 15.32 -0.42 0.33
N TYR A 718 16.27 -0.05 1.20
CA TYR A 718 16.61 -0.89 2.35
C TYR A 718 15.56 -0.77 3.45
N VAL A 719 15.36 -1.85 4.21
CA VAL A 719 14.53 -1.86 5.42
C VAL A 719 15.22 -2.65 6.52
N LEU A 720 14.90 -2.34 7.78
CA LEU A 720 15.27 -3.16 8.92
C LEU A 720 14.09 -4.06 9.28
N LEU A 721 14.21 -5.36 8.97
CA LEU A 721 13.32 -6.38 9.49
C LEU A 721 13.89 -6.88 10.83
N GLY A 722 13.28 -6.45 11.92
CA GLY A 722 13.74 -6.69 13.29
C GLY A 722 13.33 -5.57 14.24
N ASP A 723 13.65 -5.73 15.52
CA ASP A 723 13.42 -4.70 16.54
C ASP A 723 14.50 -3.60 16.45
N PRO A 724 14.14 -2.31 16.22
CA PRO A 724 15.12 -1.24 16.08
C PRO A 724 15.88 -0.92 17.37
N ALA A 725 15.34 -1.28 18.55
CA ALA A 725 15.99 -1.08 19.83
C ALA A 725 16.98 -2.21 20.19
N LEU A 726 17.05 -3.26 19.37
CA LEU A 726 17.92 -4.41 19.63
C LEU A 726 19.40 -4.01 19.59
N ARG A 727 20.18 -4.49 20.56
CA ARG A 727 21.64 -4.34 20.59
C ARG A 727 22.31 -5.65 20.23
N LEU A 728 23.32 -5.59 19.35
CA LEU A 728 24.10 -6.77 19.02
C LEU A 728 24.92 -7.23 20.21
N ARG A 729 25.04 -8.54 20.35
CA ARG A 729 25.80 -9.15 21.44
C ARG A 729 27.21 -9.42 20.99
N TRP A 730 28.09 -8.50 21.33
CA TRP A 730 29.52 -8.64 21.14
C TRP A 730 30.09 -9.47 22.31
N PRO A 731 30.96 -10.45 22.05
CA PRO A 731 31.73 -11.08 23.11
C PRO A 731 32.57 -10.05 23.85
N ALA A 732 32.81 -10.29 25.14
CA ALA A 732 33.67 -9.41 25.94
C ALA A 732 35.04 -9.27 25.26
N ALA A 733 35.54 -8.03 25.14
CA ALA A 733 36.91 -7.82 24.71
C ALA A 733 37.82 -8.64 25.63
N ALA A 734 38.78 -9.38 25.06
CA ALA A 734 39.80 -10.06 25.83
C ALA A 734 40.67 -9.01 26.54
N GLY A 735 40.17 -8.48 27.66
CA GLY A 735 40.89 -7.57 28.53
C GLY A 735 41.97 -8.37 29.25
N ASN A 736 43.20 -7.88 29.16
CA ASN A 736 44.36 -8.28 29.95
C ASN A 736 43.94 -8.88 31.28
N ALA A 737 44.13 -10.20 31.43
CA ALA A 737 44.16 -10.82 32.74
C ALA A 737 45.14 -10.00 33.58
N SER A 738 44.61 -9.23 34.53
CA SER A 738 45.41 -8.62 35.58
C SER A 738 46.27 -9.73 36.16
N GLN A 739 47.58 -9.66 35.95
CA GLN A 739 48.52 -10.58 36.60
C GLN A 739 48.23 -10.55 38.10
N PRO A 740 48.09 -11.71 38.75
CA PRO A 740 48.03 -11.74 40.21
C PRO A 740 49.32 -11.12 40.71
N GLY A 741 49.19 -10.01 41.45
CA GLY A 741 50.33 -9.29 42.00
C GLY A 741 51.24 -10.23 42.77
N THR A 742 52.50 -10.30 42.35
CA THR A 742 53.60 -10.79 43.17
C THR A 742 53.65 -9.95 44.44
N GLN A 743 53.26 -10.54 45.57
CA GLN A 743 53.69 -10.05 46.87
C GLN A 743 55.17 -10.40 47.01
N SER A 744 56.01 -9.37 47.11
CA SER A 744 57.37 -9.46 47.63
C SER A 744 57.51 -8.44 48.75
N GLU A 745 57.88 -8.98 49.92
CA GLU A 745 58.23 -8.38 51.22
C GLU A 745 57.09 -7.95 52.15
#